data_AF-A0A9P6I950-F1
#
_entry.id   AF-A0A9P6I950-F1
#
_cell.length_a   1.000
_cell.length_b   1.000
_cell.length_c   1.000
_cell.angle_alpha   90.00
_cell.angle_beta   90.00
_cell.angle_gamma   90.00
#
_symmetry.space_group_name_H-M   'P 1'
#
loop_
_entity.id
_entity.type
_entity.pdbx_description
1 polymer ?
#
loop_
_entity_poly.entity_id
_entity_poly.type
_entity_poly.pdbx_seq_one_letter_code
_entity_poly.pdbx_strand_id
1 'polypeptide(L)'
;MSPIYMEDKLSVDRVAVIGAGPCGLAAAKYFLAEKKFSKVQIIEQRDTVGGVWTYSSLNVIDNDFSIPRTQPTRKPDTAIAVEGHKAKQFVSPVYDYLETNIPHTLMNYSDTKFPSDASLFPPHQVVKRYLEDYAKELEPIISLSTQVLSLKKVRSANQVCWEIETRDLKTNETSKAQFDAVMVASGHYNDPFIPDIPGLADFDKAHPGSISHSKFYRNASQYEGKKVIIVGNSASGIDLSAQISTVCKLPIIVSEKTVPNTPAEDRSSWAKMVPEILEFIPEGRKVRFANGETEADVDGVVFCTGYFYSFPFLRDLSPPVVTDGAYARNLYEHLLYIDDPTLAFAGIPQRIVPFPVAEGQAAWVARVWADRLRLPSTAEMREWETKMLKDKGESKMLHNLAFPKDLEYINMLHARSLEADKRPDLENDGVGKIPPFWDDEKRWTRERFPLIKIASRKLGEKRHEKDPIKYQPGKGGGFERTEAQFRSFITKDPNSKFPAEKGRYALYVSPGCPWCHRVMIVRALKRLEDYIDLYIADMGMGKEGWHFTDSPEAAKLGVLPKDPVYGFKTVKQLYQKASPGYDGRVTVPVLWDKKTHSLVSNESSEIIRMLYTEFDHLLPEEDREISRPGGGLYPEKLRKDIDEINDWVYHTVNNGVYKCGFAFMQSAYEANVDHLFQSLERLEDILKNRPFLLGDQITEADVRLFPTIARFDVAYVPIFQCNLATIRNDYPNLHLWYRRLYWDQSERTHGAFFKTTDTWISRFKEGYGNARYRVLGIEGPLIIPKGPRVLIHELSEEERL
;
A
#
# COMPACT_ATOMS: atom_id res chain seq x y z
N MET A 1 5.36 -45.11 7.15
CA MET A 1 4.39 -45.78 6.25
C MET A 1 4.07 -44.79 5.15
N SER A 2 4.05 -45.20 3.89
CA SER A 2 3.59 -44.35 2.79
C SER A 2 2.09 -44.03 2.97
N PRO A 3 1.62 -42.80 2.70
CA PRO A 3 0.20 -42.46 2.84
C PRO A 3 -0.67 -43.26 1.89
N ILE A 4 -1.87 -43.68 2.34
CA ILE A 4 -2.85 -44.39 1.52
C ILE A 4 -3.85 -43.37 0.97
N TYR A 5 -3.65 -42.93 -0.26
CA TYR A 5 -4.51 -41.93 -0.89
C TYR A 5 -5.87 -42.49 -1.31
N MET A 6 -6.87 -41.63 -1.47
CA MET A 6 -8.13 -41.96 -2.13
C MET A 6 -7.83 -42.54 -3.54
N GLU A 7 -8.33 -43.74 -3.82
CA GLU A 7 -8.00 -44.49 -5.05
C GLU A 7 -8.74 -43.96 -6.28
N ASP A 8 -9.88 -43.28 -6.09
CA ASP A 8 -10.72 -42.73 -7.15
C ASP A 8 -10.51 -41.23 -7.38
N LYS A 9 -10.51 -40.82 -8.65
CA LYS A 9 -10.56 -39.39 -9.05
C LYS A 9 -11.95 -38.82 -8.81
N LEU A 10 -12.02 -37.59 -8.30
CA LEU A 10 -13.29 -36.92 -8.00
C LEU A 10 -14.09 -36.57 -9.27
N SER A 11 -13.42 -36.46 -10.42
CA SER A 11 -14.04 -36.24 -11.74
C SER A 11 -14.95 -35.01 -11.78
N VAL A 12 -14.51 -33.92 -11.16
CA VAL A 12 -15.27 -32.66 -11.08
C VAL A 12 -15.16 -31.88 -12.39
N ASP A 13 -16.30 -31.42 -12.91
CA ASP A 13 -16.35 -30.60 -14.12
C ASP A 13 -17.08 -29.26 -13.92
N ARG A 14 -18.22 -29.28 -13.22
CA ARG A 14 -19.03 -28.09 -12.94
C ARG A 14 -18.92 -27.71 -11.47
N VAL A 15 -18.48 -26.49 -11.19
CA VAL A 15 -18.24 -25.99 -9.84
C VAL A 15 -19.14 -24.80 -9.52
N ALA A 16 -19.78 -24.84 -8.35
CA ALA A 16 -20.47 -23.68 -7.79
C ALA A 16 -19.70 -23.09 -6.60
N VAL A 17 -19.77 -21.77 -6.46
CA VAL A 17 -19.28 -21.02 -5.30
C VAL A 17 -20.46 -20.27 -4.68
N ILE A 18 -20.75 -20.52 -3.40
CA ILE A 18 -21.83 -19.85 -2.68
C ILE A 18 -21.24 -18.66 -1.91
N GLY A 19 -21.49 -17.45 -2.41
CA GLY A 19 -20.99 -16.18 -1.87
C GLY A 19 -19.92 -15.53 -2.75
N ALA A 20 -20.07 -14.25 -3.05
CA ALA A 20 -19.08 -13.41 -3.76
C ALA A 20 -18.36 -12.45 -2.81
N GLY A 21 -18.16 -12.88 -1.56
CA GLY A 21 -17.24 -12.24 -0.62
C GLY A 21 -15.77 -12.56 -0.92
N PRO A 22 -14.82 -12.07 -0.09
CA PRO A 22 -13.39 -12.26 -0.33
C PRO A 22 -12.97 -13.72 -0.56
N CYS A 23 -13.60 -14.66 0.13
CA CYS A 23 -13.31 -16.09 -0.02
C CYS A 23 -13.79 -16.66 -1.35
N GLY A 24 -15.00 -16.30 -1.78
CA GLY A 24 -15.58 -16.81 -3.01
C GLY A 24 -14.92 -16.23 -4.26
N LEU A 25 -14.54 -14.95 -4.22
CA LEU A 25 -13.78 -14.32 -5.30
C LEU A 25 -12.41 -15.01 -5.49
N ALA A 26 -11.68 -15.27 -4.40
CA ALA A 26 -10.43 -16.02 -4.46
C ALA A 26 -10.65 -17.43 -5.02
N ALA A 27 -11.64 -18.17 -4.50
CA ALA A 27 -11.98 -19.51 -4.98
C ALA A 27 -12.22 -19.56 -6.49
N ALA A 28 -13.05 -18.67 -7.02
CA ALA A 28 -13.36 -18.62 -8.44
C ALA A 28 -12.13 -18.35 -9.32
N LYS A 29 -11.23 -17.44 -8.92
CA LYS A 29 -10.00 -17.20 -9.67
C LYS A 29 -9.09 -18.42 -9.74
N TYR A 30 -8.94 -19.16 -8.64
CA TYR A 30 -8.16 -20.41 -8.67
C TYR A 30 -8.85 -21.51 -9.48
N PHE A 31 -10.18 -21.61 -9.44
CA PHE A 31 -10.91 -22.57 -10.28
C PHE A 31 -10.74 -22.25 -11.78
N LEU A 32 -10.90 -20.98 -12.18
CA LEU A 32 -10.68 -20.58 -13.56
C LEU A 32 -9.22 -20.77 -14.01
N ALA A 33 -8.26 -20.49 -13.12
CA ALA A 33 -6.84 -20.66 -13.42
C ALA A 33 -6.43 -22.12 -13.69
N GLU A 34 -7.22 -23.10 -13.25
CA GLU A 34 -7.01 -24.51 -13.60
C GLU A 34 -7.40 -24.84 -15.04
N LYS A 35 -8.16 -24.00 -15.76
CA LYS A 35 -8.57 -24.28 -17.16
C LYS A 35 -9.18 -25.69 -17.38
N LYS A 36 -9.79 -26.27 -16.34
CA LYS A 36 -10.28 -27.66 -16.32
C LYS A 36 -11.80 -27.77 -16.28
N PHE A 37 -12.45 -26.84 -15.61
CA PHE A 37 -13.87 -26.88 -15.32
C PHE A 37 -14.66 -26.28 -16.49
N SER A 38 -15.62 -27.02 -17.04
CA SER A 38 -16.49 -26.50 -18.11
C SER A 38 -17.39 -25.36 -17.64
N LYS A 39 -17.68 -25.31 -16.33
CA LYS A 39 -18.50 -24.28 -15.71
C LYS A 39 -18.02 -23.95 -14.30
N VAL A 40 -17.77 -22.67 -14.05
CA VAL A 40 -17.62 -22.10 -12.70
C VAL A 40 -18.72 -21.04 -12.55
N GLN A 41 -19.49 -21.09 -11.46
CA GLN A 41 -20.55 -20.11 -11.20
C GLN A 41 -20.52 -19.65 -9.74
N ILE A 42 -20.51 -18.34 -9.51
CA ILE A 42 -20.66 -17.75 -8.18
C ILE A 42 -22.12 -17.33 -7.98
N ILE A 43 -22.71 -17.65 -6.83
CA ILE A 43 -24.07 -17.29 -6.46
C ILE A 43 -24.00 -16.34 -5.25
N GLU A 44 -24.50 -15.11 -5.40
CA GLU A 44 -24.44 -14.07 -4.36
C GLU A 44 -25.81 -13.45 -4.14
N GLN A 45 -26.23 -13.41 -2.88
CA GLN A 45 -27.54 -12.88 -2.50
C GLN A 45 -27.57 -11.35 -2.55
N ARG A 46 -26.44 -10.68 -2.33
CA ARG A 46 -26.32 -9.23 -2.49
C ARG A 46 -26.33 -8.84 -3.97
N ASP A 47 -26.69 -7.59 -4.23
CA ASP A 47 -26.65 -6.97 -5.56
C ASP A 47 -25.25 -6.49 -5.98
N THR A 48 -24.23 -6.77 -5.16
CA THR A 48 -22.83 -6.45 -5.41
C THR A 48 -21.92 -7.47 -4.71
N VAL A 49 -20.66 -7.53 -5.16
CA VAL A 49 -19.61 -8.38 -4.58
C VAL A 49 -19.03 -7.77 -3.30
N GLY A 50 -18.22 -8.55 -2.56
CA GLY A 50 -17.46 -8.07 -1.41
C GLY A 50 -17.99 -8.54 -0.05
N GLY A 51 -19.12 -9.27 -0.04
CA GLY A 51 -19.64 -9.91 1.17
C GLY A 51 -19.94 -8.89 2.28
N VAL A 52 -19.40 -9.11 3.49
CA VAL A 52 -19.59 -8.22 4.65
C VAL A 52 -19.10 -6.79 4.40
N TRP A 53 -18.12 -6.58 3.51
CA TRP A 53 -17.62 -5.24 3.18
C TRP A 53 -18.66 -4.39 2.43
N THR A 54 -19.78 -4.98 2.03
CA THR A 54 -20.96 -4.24 1.56
C THR A 54 -21.68 -3.64 2.76
N TYR A 55 -21.30 -2.41 3.12
CA TYR A 55 -21.99 -1.63 4.14
C TYR A 55 -23.49 -1.49 3.81
N SER A 56 -24.32 -1.53 4.85
CA SER A 56 -25.74 -1.21 4.76
C SER A 56 -26.13 -0.43 6.01
N SER A 57 -26.91 0.65 5.85
CA SER A 57 -27.44 1.44 6.97
C SER A 57 -28.51 0.69 7.78
N LEU A 58 -28.98 -0.46 7.31
CA LEU A 58 -29.99 -1.28 7.98
C LEU A 58 -29.52 -1.77 9.34
N ASN A 59 -30.26 -1.45 10.40
CA ASN A 59 -30.06 -1.98 11.76
C ASN A 59 -31.26 -2.80 12.25
N VAL A 60 -32.12 -3.22 11.32
CA VAL A 60 -33.35 -3.95 11.64
C VAL A 60 -33.06 -5.35 12.16
N ILE A 61 -33.90 -5.77 13.10
CA ILE A 61 -33.88 -7.09 13.71
C ILE A 61 -34.91 -7.96 12.99
N ASP A 62 -34.56 -9.18 12.63
CA ASP A 62 -35.48 -10.13 12.01
C ASP A 62 -36.64 -10.47 12.97
N ASN A 63 -37.84 -10.71 12.42
CA ASN A 63 -39.02 -11.01 13.24
C ASN A 63 -38.87 -12.27 14.11
N ASP A 64 -37.96 -13.18 13.76
CA ASP A 64 -37.65 -14.39 14.52
C ASP A 64 -36.34 -14.29 15.32
N PHE A 65 -35.81 -13.08 15.48
CA PHE A 65 -34.72 -12.82 16.39
C PHE A 65 -35.22 -12.82 17.84
N SER A 66 -34.44 -13.44 18.73
CA SER A 66 -34.73 -13.53 20.15
C SER A 66 -33.54 -13.05 20.97
N ILE A 67 -33.83 -12.57 22.18
CA ILE A 67 -32.83 -12.25 23.19
C ILE A 67 -33.20 -13.07 24.44
N PRO A 68 -32.34 -14.00 24.91
CA PRO A 68 -31.04 -14.39 24.34
C PRO A 68 -31.14 -15.13 22.99
N ARG A 69 -29.98 -15.36 22.37
CA ARG A 69 -29.82 -16.08 21.10
C ARG A 69 -28.74 -17.15 21.22
N THR A 70 -29.19 -18.38 21.49
CA THR A 70 -28.34 -19.52 21.88
C THR A 70 -28.27 -20.63 20.85
N GLN A 71 -28.96 -20.49 19.72
CA GLN A 71 -28.97 -21.46 18.62
C GLN A 71 -28.85 -20.73 17.27
N PRO A 72 -28.17 -21.33 16.27
CA PRO A 72 -28.09 -20.75 14.95
C PRO A 72 -29.44 -20.81 14.21
N THR A 73 -29.67 -19.86 13.31
CA THR A 73 -30.81 -19.84 12.40
C THR A 73 -30.80 -21.06 11.48
N ARG A 74 -31.99 -21.58 11.21
CA ARG A 74 -32.24 -22.60 10.18
C ARG A 74 -32.84 -22.03 8.90
N LYS A 75 -32.99 -20.69 8.84
CA LYS A 75 -33.56 -19.98 7.69
C LYS A 75 -32.47 -19.18 6.97
N PRO A 76 -32.51 -19.09 5.64
CA PRO A 76 -31.71 -18.14 4.89
C PRO A 76 -31.93 -16.70 5.36
N ASP A 77 -30.94 -15.84 5.11
CA ASP A 77 -30.96 -14.44 5.52
C ASP A 77 -32.19 -13.68 5.00
N THR A 78 -32.71 -12.75 5.80
CA THR A 78 -33.82 -11.91 5.39
C THR A 78 -33.36 -10.82 4.43
N ALA A 79 -33.93 -10.83 3.21
CA ALA A 79 -33.76 -9.75 2.25
C ALA A 79 -34.78 -8.63 2.54
N ILE A 80 -34.29 -7.41 2.76
CA ILE A 80 -35.08 -6.26 3.22
C ILE A 80 -35.24 -5.26 2.07
N ALA A 81 -36.50 -4.88 1.77
CA ALA A 81 -36.77 -3.79 0.83
C ALA A 81 -36.48 -2.45 1.52
N VAL A 82 -35.69 -1.59 0.88
CA VAL A 82 -35.30 -0.28 1.41
C VAL A 82 -35.82 0.80 0.49
N GLU A 83 -36.49 1.81 1.05
CA GLU A 83 -37.01 2.94 0.27
C GLU A 83 -35.87 3.63 -0.51
N GLY A 84 -36.15 3.99 -1.76
CA GLY A 84 -35.16 4.57 -2.67
C GLY A 84 -34.12 3.60 -3.25
N HIS A 85 -34.13 2.32 -2.86
CA HIS A 85 -33.22 1.30 -3.38
C HIS A 85 -33.97 0.26 -4.21
N LYS A 86 -33.52 0.04 -5.45
CA LYS A 86 -34.16 -0.95 -6.35
C LYS A 86 -33.91 -2.39 -5.90
N ALA A 87 -32.74 -2.69 -5.33
CA ALA A 87 -32.39 -4.01 -4.86
C ALA A 87 -32.69 -4.17 -3.36
N LYS A 88 -33.10 -5.38 -2.97
CA LYS A 88 -33.21 -5.74 -1.55
C LYS A 88 -31.80 -5.76 -0.93
N GLN A 89 -31.71 -5.33 0.32
CA GLN A 89 -30.48 -5.28 1.09
C GLN A 89 -30.46 -6.32 2.21
N PHE A 90 -29.28 -6.55 2.76
CA PHE A 90 -29.04 -7.43 3.91
C PHE A 90 -28.23 -6.69 4.95
N VAL A 91 -28.58 -6.88 6.23
CA VAL A 91 -27.83 -6.33 7.36
C VAL A 91 -26.37 -6.80 7.28
N SER A 92 -25.44 -5.84 7.26
CA SER A 92 -24.00 -6.12 7.35
C SER A 92 -23.50 -5.78 8.77
N PRO A 93 -22.51 -6.50 9.32
CA PRO A 93 -21.89 -6.12 10.59
C PRO A 93 -20.90 -4.94 10.47
N VAL A 94 -20.65 -4.41 9.26
CA VAL A 94 -19.78 -3.26 9.04
C VAL A 94 -20.49 -1.96 9.46
N TYR A 95 -19.73 -1.05 10.10
CA TYR A 95 -20.21 0.23 10.63
C TYR A 95 -19.46 1.43 10.03
N ASP A 96 -19.99 2.63 10.22
CA ASP A 96 -19.66 3.84 9.46
C ASP A 96 -18.15 4.15 9.45
N TYR A 97 -17.54 4.09 10.63
CA TYR A 97 -16.13 4.43 10.86
C TYR A 97 -15.22 3.19 10.98
N LEU A 98 -15.64 2.03 10.46
CA LEU A 98 -14.81 0.83 10.50
C LEU A 98 -13.54 1.02 9.66
N GLU A 99 -12.40 1.05 10.34
CA GLU A 99 -11.08 0.83 9.75
C GLU A 99 -10.70 -0.64 9.90
N THR A 100 -9.85 -1.15 9.01
CA THR A 100 -9.27 -2.48 9.21
C THR A 100 -8.47 -2.51 10.52
N ASN A 101 -8.47 -3.67 11.15
CA ASN A 101 -7.57 -3.98 12.26
C ASN A 101 -6.28 -4.65 11.77
N ILE A 102 -6.21 -5.08 10.51
CA ILE A 102 -5.05 -5.69 9.85
C ILE A 102 -4.49 -4.69 8.83
N PRO A 103 -3.15 -4.50 8.76
CA PRO A 103 -2.57 -3.61 7.77
C PRO A 103 -2.82 -4.14 6.35
N HIS A 104 -3.11 -3.24 5.40
CA HIS A 104 -3.44 -3.65 4.03
C HIS A 104 -2.33 -4.46 3.35
N THR A 105 -1.07 -4.25 3.76
CA THR A 105 0.10 -4.99 3.29
C THR A 105 0.13 -6.46 3.73
N LEU A 106 -0.60 -6.83 4.79
CA LEU A 106 -0.82 -8.24 5.15
C LEU A 106 -2.11 -8.78 4.54
N MET A 107 -3.13 -7.93 4.42
CA MET A 107 -4.47 -8.32 4.03
C MET A 107 -4.62 -8.53 2.52
N ASN A 108 -3.76 -7.98 1.66
CA ASN A 108 -3.93 -8.06 0.22
C ASN A 108 -3.83 -9.49 -0.34
N TYR A 109 -4.43 -9.71 -1.52
CA TYR A 109 -4.24 -10.94 -2.31
C TYR A 109 -2.83 -10.93 -2.91
N SER A 110 -2.25 -12.10 -3.11
CA SER A 110 -0.87 -12.28 -3.59
C SER A 110 -0.55 -11.54 -4.89
N ASP A 111 -1.53 -11.41 -5.78
CA ASP A 111 -1.42 -10.83 -7.12
C ASP A 111 -1.98 -9.40 -7.24
N THR A 112 -2.60 -8.88 -6.18
CA THR A 112 -3.32 -7.60 -6.22
C THR A 112 -2.98 -6.77 -5.00
N LYS A 113 -2.40 -5.58 -5.22
CA LYS A 113 -2.07 -4.65 -4.15
C LYS A 113 -3.24 -3.68 -3.88
N PHE A 114 -3.37 -3.25 -2.64
CA PHE A 114 -4.21 -2.09 -2.32
C PHE A 114 -3.71 -0.82 -3.03
N PRO A 115 -4.57 0.19 -3.24
CA PRO A 115 -4.15 1.48 -3.78
C PRO A 115 -2.95 2.04 -3.00
N SER A 116 -1.97 2.59 -3.73
CA SER A 116 -0.71 3.07 -3.15
C SER A 116 -0.88 4.23 -2.18
N ASP A 117 -2.04 4.88 -2.20
CA ASP A 117 -2.40 5.99 -1.33
C ASP A 117 -3.38 5.60 -0.21
N ALA A 118 -3.70 4.30 -0.07
CA ALA A 118 -4.45 3.80 1.07
C ALA A 118 -3.67 4.01 2.38
N SER A 119 -4.38 4.40 3.45
CA SER A 119 -3.79 4.38 4.79
C SER A 119 -3.42 2.96 5.19
N LEU A 120 -2.42 2.78 6.07
CA LEU A 120 -1.94 1.45 6.48
C LEU A 120 -3.08 0.54 6.97
N PHE A 121 -4.05 1.12 7.66
CA PHE A 121 -5.29 0.48 8.08
C PHE A 121 -6.48 1.15 7.38
N PRO A 122 -6.80 0.73 6.15
CA PRO A 122 -7.78 1.43 5.32
C PRO A 122 -9.19 1.42 5.93
N PRO A 123 -10.02 2.42 5.63
CA PRO A 123 -11.45 2.38 5.94
C PRO A 123 -12.16 1.31 5.08
N HIS A 124 -13.30 0.80 5.55
CA HIS A 124 -14.01 -0.31 4.91
C HIS A 124 -14.38 -0.06 3.44
N GLN A 125 -14.63 1.19 3.06
CA GLN A 125 -14.95 1.58 1.68
C GLN A 125 -13.78 1.30 0.72
N VAL A 126 -12.54 1.48 1.19
CA VAL A 126 -11.34 1.18 0.39
C VAL A 126 -11.20 -0.33 0.21
N VAL A 127 -11.52 -1.13 1.23
CA VAL A 127 -11.55 -2.60 1.13
C VAL A 127 -12.66 -3.07 0.18
N LYS A 128 -13.85 -2.45 0.25
CA LYS A 128 -14.95 -2.74 -0.68
C LYS A 128 -14.54 -2.48 -2.12
N ARG A 129 -13.97 -1.31 -2.42
CA ARG A 129 -13.48 -0.97 -3.76
C ARG A 129 -12.40 -1.93 -4.25
N TYR A 130 -11.45 -2.28 -3.37
CA TYR A 130 -10.42 -3.27 -3.68
C TYR A 130 -11.02 -4.63 -4.11
N LEU A 131 -12.09 -5.08 -3.45
CA LEU A 131 -12.78 -6.34 -3.80
C LEU A 131 -13.61 -6.22 -5.09
N GLU A 132 -14.21 -5.07 -5.36
CA GLU A 132 -14.88 -4.79 -6.64
C GLU A 132 -13.86 -4.83 -7.79
N ASP A 133 -12.72 -4.17 -7.63
CA ASP A 133 -11.64 -4.19 -8.61
C ASP A 133 -11.10 -5.61 -8.84
N TYR A 134 -10.95 -6.38 -7.76
CA TYR A 134 -10.54 -7.79 -7.85
C TYR A 134 -11.57 -8.67 -8.57
N ALA A 135 -12.87 -8.35 -8.49
CA ALA A 135 -13.95 -9.14 -9.04
C ALA A 135 -14.27 -8.86 -10.52
N LYS A 136 -13.73 -7.78 -11.12
CA LYS A 136 -14.06 -7.35 -12.49
C LYS A 136 -14.02 -8.47 -13.53
N GLU A 137 -12.99 -9.29 -13.51
CA GLU A 137 -12.84 -10.42 -14.46
C GLU A 137 -13.79 -11.60 -14.18
N LEU A 138 -14.43 -11.62 -13.01
CA LEU A 138 -15.37 -12.65 -12.59
C LEU A 138 -16.83 -12.29 -12.89
N GLU A 139 -17.12 -11.02 -13.23
CA GLU A 139 -18.49 -10.55 -13.49
C GLU A 139 -19.34 -11.50 -14.37
N PRO A 140 -18.83 -12.09 -15.47
CA PRO A 140 -19.63 -12.97 -16.34
C PRO A 140 -20.12 -14.25 -15.66
N ILE A 141 -19.48 -14.68 -14.57
CA ILE A 141 -19.82 -15.93 -13.86
C ILE A 141 -20.53 -15.69 -12.53
N ILE A 142 -20.83 -14.43 -12.17
CA ILE A 142 -21.50 -14.08 -10.91
C ILE A 142 -22.99 -13.88 -11.14
N SER A 143 -23.80 -14.62 -10.39
CA SER A 143 -25.24 -14.41 -10.26
C SER A 143 -25.53 -13.59 -9.01
N LEU A 144 -25.59 -12.26 -9.18
CA LEU A 144 -25.96 -11.32 -8.12
C LEU A 144 -27.47 -11.36 -7.82
N SER A 145 -27.87 -10.85 -6.66
CA SER A 145 -29.26 -10.84 -6.18
C SER A 145 -29.92 -12.22 -6.19
N THR A 146 -29.13 -13.28 -6.00
CA THR A 146 -29.55 -14.67 -6.09
C THR A 146 -29.29 -15.37 -4.76
N GLN A 147 -30.34 -15.67 -4.00
CA GLN A 147 -30.22 -16.28 -2.67
C GLN A 147 -30.28 -17.81 -2.76
N VAL A 148 -29.35 -18.50 -2.10
CA VAL A 148 -29.40 -19.97 -1.96
C VAL A 148 -30.38 -20.36 -0.85
N LEU A 149 -31.31 -21.27 -1.17
CA LEU A 149 -32.33 -21.77 -0.26
C LEU A 149 -32.01 -23.16 0.28
N SER A 150 -31.53 -24.05 -0.59
CA SER A 150 -31.18 -25.42 -0.22
C SER A 150 -30.01 -25.94 -1.06
N LEU A 151 -29.20 -26.81 -0.47
CA LEU A 151 -28.10 -27.54 -1.09
C LEU A 151 -28.18 -28.99 -0.63
N LYS A 152 -28.34 -29.92 -1.57
CA LYS A 152 -28.47 -31.36 -1.27
C LYS A 152 -27.86 -32.22 -2.35
N LYS A 153 -27.46 -33.44 -2.00
CA LYS A 153 -27.08 -34.45 -3.00
C LYS A 153 -28.31 -35.02 -3.69
N VAL A 154 -28.22 -35.12 -5.02
CA VAL A 154 -29.20 -35.77 -5.87
C VAL A 154 -28.51 -36.72 -6.84
N ARG A 155 -29.21 -37.76 -7.26
CA ARG A 155 -28.75 -38.63 -8.35
C ARG A 155 -29.35 -38.09 -9.66
N SER A 156 -28.48 -37.73 -10.60
CA SER A 156 -28.85 -37.24 -11.93
C SER A 156 -28.28 -38.20 -12.97
N ALA A 157 -29.15 -38.91 -13.68
CA ALA A 157 -28.78 -40.06 -14.52
C ALA A 157 -27.87 -41.06 -13.75
N ASN A 158 -26.61 -41.19 -14.16
CA ASN A 158 -25.62 -42.09 -13.55
C ASN A 158 -24.61 -41.38 -12.62
N GLN A 159 -24.76 -40.08 -12.34
CA GLN A 159 -23.82 -39.31 -11.52
C GLN A 159 -24.50 -38.71 -10.29
N VAL A 160 -23.79 -38.73 -9.15
CA VAL A 160 -24.23 -38.09 -7.91
C VAL A 160 -23.71 -36.66 -7.89
N CYS A 161 -24.61 -35.67 -7.88
CA CYS A 161 -24.28 -34.25 -7.98
C CYS A 161 -24.99 -33.44 -6.89
N TRP A 162 -24.55 -32.21 -6.69
CA TRP A 162 -25.17 -31.25 -5.79
C TRP A 162 -26.25 -30.45 -6.53
N GLU A 163 -27.49 -30.51 -6.05
CA GLU A 163 -28.57 -29.61 -6.49
C GLU A 163 -28.59 -28.38 -5.56
N ILE A 164 -28.49 -27.20 -6.16
CA ILE A 164 -28.65 -25.90 -5.51
C ILE A 164 -30.00 -25.33 -5.91
N GLU A 165 -30.86 -25.08 -4.93
CA GLU A 165 -32.09 -24.33 -5.10
C GLU A 165 -31.83 -22.85 -4.77
N THR A 166 -32.17 -21.95 -5.68
CA THR A 166 -31.98 -20.52 -5.52
C THR A 166 -33.28 -19.75 -5.70
N ARG A 167 -33.29 -18.51 -5.19
CA ARG A 167 -34.35 -17.51 -5.41
C ARG A 167 -33.73 -16.25 -5.99
N ASP A 168 -34.23 -15.80 -7.13
CA ASP A 168 -33.95 -14.46 -7.65
C ASP A 168 -34.68 -13.44 -6.77
N LEU A 169 -33.95 -12.50 -6.16
CA LEU A 169 -34.53 -11.54 -5.21
C LEU A 169 -35.25 -10.37 -5.89
N LYS A 170 -35.09 -10.20 -7.21
CA LYS A 170 -35.77 -9.21 -8.04
C LYS A 170 -37.13 -9.74 -8.50
N THR A 171 -37.22 -11.00 -8.93
CA THR A 171 -38.47 -11.61 -9.43
C THR A 171 -39.19 -12.46 -8.39
N ASN A 172 -38.50 -12.90 -7.33
CA ASN A 172 -38.90 -13.94 -6.37
C ASN A 172 -39.08 -15.35 -6.97
N GLU A 173 -38.69 -15.57 -8.22
CA GLU A 173 -38.74 -16.88 -8.85
C GLU A 173 -37.67 -17.81 -8.26
N THR A 174 -38.03 -19.08 -8.11
CA THR A 174 -37.11 -20.13 -7.63
C THR A 174 -36.60 -20.96 -8.80
N SER A 175 -35.30 -21.28 -8.79
CA SER A 175 -34.67 -22.11 -9.81
C SER A 175 -33.76 -23.18 -9.17
N LYS A 176 -33.40 -24.19 -9.96
CA LYS A 176 -32.52 -25.27 -9.52
C LYS A 176 -31.40 -25.48 -10.53
N ALA A 177 -30.19 -25.69 -10.03
CA ALA A 177 -29.03 -25.99 -10.85
C ALA A 177 -28.20 -27.12 -10.21
N GLN A 178 -27.55 -27.92 -11.04
CA GLN A 178 -26.75 -29.06 -10.62
C GLN A 178 -25.25 -28.82 -10.89
N PHE A 179 -24.42 -29.18 -9.91
CA PHE A 179 -22.97 -29.04 -9.96
C PHE A 179 -22.31 -30.30 -9.40
N ASP A 180 -21.09 -30.58 -9.85
CA ASP A 180 -20.34 -31.75 -9.42
C ASP A 180 -19.65 -31.47 -8.07
N ALA A 181 -19.19 -30.23 -7.86
CA ALA A 181 -18.63 -29.76 -6.60
C ALA A 181 -19.15 -28.36 -6.20
N VAL A 182 -19.15 -28.07 -4.90
CA VAL A 182 -19.62 -26.81 -4.33
C VAL A 182 -18.65 -26.29 -3.27
N MET A 183 -18.17 -25.05 -3.44
CA MET A 183 -17.41 -24.32 -2.41
C MET A 183 -18.35 -23.35 -1.69
N VAL A 184 -18.57 -23.57 -0.40
CA VAL A 184 -19.32 -22.67 0.48
C VAL A 184 -18.40 -21.56 0.98
N ALA A 185 -18.66 -20.34 0.54
CA ALA A 185 -17.90 -19.13 0.88
C ALA A 185 -18.81 -18.02 1.44
N SER A 186 -19.91 -18.39 2.09
CA SER A 186 -20.94 -17.49 2.62
C SER A 186 -20.51 -16.74 3.89
N GLY A 187 -19.38 -17.12 4.50
CA GLY A 187 -18.86 -16.52 5.72
C GLY A 187 -19.60 -16.97 6.98
N HIS A 188 -19.10 -16.53 8.15
CA HIS A 188 -19.60 -16.94 9.47
C HIS A 188 -19.77 -15.75 10.46
N TYR A 189 -19.80 -14.51 9.95
CA TYR A 189 -20.05 -13.29 10.75
C TYR A 189 -21.39 -12.66 10.41
N ASN A 190 -22.44 -13.49 10.47
CA ASN A 190 -23.79 -13.04 10.18
C ASN A 190 -24.78 -13.38 11.29
N ASP A 191 -24.76 -14.59 11.86
CA ASP A 191 -25.75 -15.00 12.86
C ASP A 191 -25.28 -14.70 14.30
N PRO A 192 -25.87 -13.73 15.02
CA PRO A 192 -25.37 -13.29 16.33
C PRO A 192 -25.44 -14.36 17.42
N PHE A 193 -24.46 -14.36 18.32
CA PHE A 193 -24.53 -15.13 19.56
C PHE A 193 -24.79 -14.19 20.74
N ILE A 194 -25.88 -14.41 21.47
CA ILE A 194 -26.19 -13.71 22.73
C ILE A 194 -26.40 -14.78 23.82
N PRO A 195 -25.53 -14.87 24.83
CA PRO A 195 -25.61 -15.92 25.84
C PRO A 195 -26.90 -15.81 26.66
N ASP A 196 -27.36 -16.95 27.17
CA ASP A 196 -28.43 -16.99 28.15
C ASP A 196 -27.89 -16.59 29.53
N ILE A 197 -28.26 -15.40 29.99
CA ILE A 197 -27.88 -14.86 31.30
C ILE A 197 -29.17 -14.69 32.09
N PRO A 198 -29.23 -15.12 33.36
CA PRO A 198 -30.41 -14.95 34.20
C PRO A 198 -31.01 -13.54 34.13
N GLY A 199 -32.32 -13.46 33.87
CA GLY A 199 -33.09 -12.22 33.78
C GLY A 199 -32.95 -11.42 32.47
N LEU A 200 -32.07 -11.82 31.54
CA LEU A 200 -31.83 -11.07 30.29
C LEU A 200 -33.09 -10.95 29.42
N ALA A 201 -33.84 -12.04 29.25
CA ALA A 201 -35.07 -12.04 28.46
C ALA A 201 -36.15 -11.12 29.08
N ASP A 202 -36.30 -11.16 30.41
CA ASP A 202 -37.24 -10.29 31.13
C ASP A 202 -36.81 -8.83 31.07
N PHE A 203 -35.50 -8.57 31.12
CA PHE A 203 -34.94 -7.23 30.98
C PHE A 203 -35.21 -6.63 29.60
N ASP A 204 -34.96 -7.38 28.52
CA ASP A 204 -35.25 -6.94 27.15
C ASP A 204 -36.75 -6.68 26.95
N LYS A 205 -37.60 -7.57 27.47
CA LYS A 205 -39.06 -7.41 27.43
C LYS A 205 -39.55 -6.18 28.18
N ALA A 206 -38.97 -5.89 29.34
CA ALA A 206 -39.33 -4.73 30.16
C ALA A 206 -38.79 -3.42 29.57
N HIS A 207 -37.66 -3.47 28.86
CA HIS A 207 -36.96 -2.31 28.30
C HIS A 207 -36.58 -2.54 26.83
N PRO A 208 -37.55 -2.60 25.90
CA PRO A 208 -37.28 -2.90 24.49
C PRO A 208 -36.28 -1.93 23.86
N GLY A 209 -35.30 -2.47 23.13
CA GLY A 209 -34.23 -1.70 22.49
C GLY A 209 -33.06 -1.33 23.40
N SER A 210 -33.07 -1.75 24.67
CA SER A 210 -31.92 -1.61 25.57
C SER A 210 -30.83 -2.66 25.30
N ILE A 211 -31.18 -3.82 24.75
CA ILE A 211 -30.21 -4.87 24.39
C ILE A 211 -29.96 -4.86 22.89
N SER A 212 -28.68 -4.92 22.50
CA SER A 212 -28.27 -5.00 21.10
C SER A 212 -27.06 -5.91 20.92
N HIS A 213 -26.70 -6.19 19.67
CA HIS A 213 -25.51 -6.93 19.29
C HIS A 213 -24.65 -6.11 18.31
N SER A 214 -23.34 -6.34 18.31
CA SER A 214 -22.38 -5.65 17.43
C SER A 214 -22.74 -5.70 15.94
N LYS A 215 -23.49 -6.70 15.48
CA LYS A 215 -24.02 -6.80 14.10
C LYS A 215 -24.85 -5.56 13.69
N PHE A 216 -25.61 -5.02 14.63
CA PHE A 216 -26.57 -3.94 14.39
C PHE A 216 -26.00 -2.55 14.68
N TYR A 217 -24.76 -2.47 15.17
CA TYR A 217 -24.08 -1.20 15.41
C TYR A 217 -23.73 -0.49 14.09
N ARG A 218 -23.97 0.81 14.00
CA ARG A 218 -23.62 1.65 12.83
C ARG A 218 -22.72 2.81 13.19
N ASN A 219 -23.06 3.51 14.26
CA ASN A 219 -22.25 4.58 14.81
C ASN A 219 -22.61 4.80 16.28
N ALA A 220 -21.85 5.68 16.92
CA ALA A 220 -21.95 5.95 18.33
C ALA A 220 -23.16 6.82 18.71
N SER A 221 -23.70 7.63 17.80
CA SER A 221 -24.70 8.67 18.12
C SER A 221 -25.96 8.12 18.78
N GLN A 222 -26.35 6.88 18.47
CA GLN A 222 -27.47 6.18 19.12
C GLN A 222 -27.28 5.96 20.65
N TYR A 223 -26.07 6.18 21.16
CA TYR A 223 -25.68 6.05 22.57
C TYR A 223 -25.34 7.40 23.24
N GLU A 224 -25.62 8.52 22.60
CA GLU A 224 -25.34 9.85 23.16
C GLU A 224 -26.04 10.05 24.51
N GLY A 225 -25.27 10.45 25.54
CA GLY A 225 -25.74 10.67 26.90
C GLY A 225 -26.19 9.43 27.68
N LYS A 226 -26.17 8.24 27.06
CA LYS A 226 -26.63 6.97 27.65
C LYS A 226 -25.57 6.31 28.53
N LYS A 227 -25.98 5.60 29.58
CA LYS A 227 -25.12 4.67 30.33
C LYS A 227 -25.07 3.32 29.63
N VAL A 228 -23.91 2.95 29.13
CA VAL A 228 -23.74 1.80 28.24
C VAL A 228 -22.80 0.74 28.83
N ILE A 229 -23.19 -0.52 28.69
CA ILE A 229 -22.36 -1.70 28.95
C ILE A 229 -21.98 -2.37 27.63
N ILE A 230 -20.69 -2.60 27.40
CA ILE A 230 -20.17 -3.48 26.36
C ILE A 230 -19.91 -4.86 26.96
N VAL A 231 -20.43 -5.92 26.32
CA VAL A 231 -20.20 -7.31 26.76
C VAL A 231 -19.24 -8.01 25.80
N GLY A 232 -18.03 -8.30 26.27
CA GLY A 232 -16.96 -8.92 25.49
C GLY A 232 -15.90 -7.92 25.04
N ASN A 233 -14.62 -8.25 25.27
CA ASN A 233 -13.48 -7.36 25.05
C ASN A 233 -12.51 -7.87 23.96
N SER A 234 -13.05 -8.34 22.83
CA SER A 234 -12.23 -8.66 21.65
C SER A 234 -12.28 -7.54 20.60
N ALA A 235 -11.96 -7.82 19.33
CA ALA A 235 -11.83 -6.79 18.28
C ALA A 235 -13.04 -5.83 18.23
N SER A 236 -14.27 -6.36 18.14
CA SER A 236 -15.47 -5.52 18.11
C SER A 236 -15.70 -4.76 19.42
N GLY A 237 -15.55 -5.41 20.57
CA GLY A 237 -15.76 -4.76 21.88
C GLY A 237 -14.76 -3.66 22.16
N ILE A 238 -13.49 -3.87 21.78
CA ILE A 238 -12.43 -2.87 21.84
C ILE A 238 -12.78 -1.65 20.98
N ASP A 239 -13.26 -1.87 19.76
CA ASP A 239 -13.52 -0.77 18.83
C ASP A 239 -14.81 -0.01 19.19
N LEU A 240 -15.90 -0.73 19.44
CA LEU A 240 -17.19 -0.14 19.80
C LEU A 240 -17.10 0.59 21.14
N SER A 241 -16.39 0.05 22.14
CA SER A 241 -16.22 0.77 23.42
C SER A 241 -15.49 2.10 23.24
N ALA A 242 -14.45 2.14 22.39
CA ALA A 242 -13.71 3.36 22.09
C ALA A 242 -14.54 4.38 21.30
N GLN A 243 -15.39 3.93 20.38
CA GLN A 243 -16.28 4.83 19.63
C GLN A 243 -17.42 5.36 20.51
N ILE A 244 -18.09 4.48 21.25
CA ILE A 244 -19.25 4.85 22.08
C ILE A 244 -18.84 5.75 23.25
N SER A 245 -17.65 5.56 23.83
CA SER A 245 -17.15 6.43 24.91
C SER A 245 -17.00 7.90 24.51
N THR A 246 -16.98 8.23 23.21
CA THR A 246 -16.91 9.61 22.74
C THR A 246 -18.22 10.39 22.91
N VAL A 247 -19.35 9.70 23.11
CA VAL A 247 -20.69 10.33 23.20
C VAL A 247 -21.52 9.84 24.38
N CYS A 248 -21.22 8.67 24.96
CA CYS A 248 -21.98 8.10 26.07
C CYS A 248 -21.67 8.78 27.42
N LYS A 249 -22.46 8.48 28.43
CA LYS A 249 -22.14 8.85 29.82
C LYS A 249 -20.91 8.05 30.27
N LEU A 250 -19.84 8.74 30.66
CA LEU A 250 -18.61 8.12 31.15
C LEU A 250 -18.70 7.76 32.65
N PRO A 251 -17.95 6.73 33.09
CA PRO A 251 -17.16 5.81 32.26
C PRO A 251 -18.07 4.82 31.50
N ILE A 252 -17.67 4.43 30.29
CA ILE A 252 -18.30 3.27 29.63
C ILE A 252 -17.94 2.01 30.41
N ILE A 253 -18.89 1.09 30.61
CA ILE A 253 -18.64 -0.15 31.33
C ILE A 253 -18.31 -1.25 30.32
N VAL A 254 -17.24 -2.00 30.55
CA VAL A 254 -16.84 -3.11 29.68
C VAL A 254 -16.74 -4.38 30.50
N SER A 255 -17.66 -5.32 30.28
CA SER A 255 -17.68 -6.62 30.92
C SER A 255 -16.83 -7.62 30.13
N GLU A 256 -15.89 -8.27 30.82
CA GLU A 256 -15.05 -9.31 30.24
C GLU A 256 -14.98 -10.56 31.12
N LYS A 257 -15.08 -11.73 30.47
CA LYS A 257 -14.91 -13.04 31.13
C LYS A 257 -13.44 -13.45 31.22
N THR A 258 -12.63 -13.01 30.26
CA THR A 258 -11.21 -13.36 30.12
C THR A 258 -10.45 -12.15 29.62
N VAL A 259 -9.36 -11.80 30.30
CA VAL A 259 -8.47 -10.72 29.86
C VAL A 259 -7.79 -11.14 28.55
N PRO A 260 -7.85 -10.33 27.48
CA PRO A 260 -7.19 -10.65 26.21
C PRO A 260 -5.65 -10.72 26.36
N ASN A 261 -5.00 -11.67 25.67
CA ASN A 261 -3.53 -11.75 25.58
C ASN A 261 -2.87 -10.68 24.67
N THR A 262 -3.65 -9.73 24.15
CA THR A 262 -3.12 -8.64 23.31
C THR A 262 -2.64 -7.48 24.18
N PRO A 263 -1.58 -6.74 23.79
CA PRO A 263 -1.17 -5.53 24.49
C PRO A 263 -2.36 -4.59 24.68
N ALA A 264 -2.72 -4.33 25.93
CA ALA A 264 -3.85 -3.48 26.26
C ALA A 264 -3.43 -2.01 26.16
N GLU A 265 -4.23 -1.21 25.47
CA GLU A 265 -4.17 0.24 25.57
C GLU A 265 -4.67 0.65 26.96
N ASP A 266 -4.05 1.65 27.59
CA ASP A 266 -4.58 2.20 28.84
C ASP A 266 -5.86 2.99 28.55
N ARG A 267 -6.98 2.48 29.08
CA ARG A 267 -8.32 3.04 28.90
C ARG A 267 -8.93 3.52 30.21
N SER A 268 -8.13 3.55 31.28
CA SER A 268 -8.60 3.89 32.63
C SER A 268 -9.23 5.28 32.73
N SER A 269 -8.90 6.18 31.81
CA SER A 269 -9.47 7.53 31.73
C SER A 269 -10.91 7.59 31.21
N TRP A 270 -11.43 6.54 30.54
CA TRP A 270 -12.76 6.57 29.92
C TRP A 270 -13.55 5.26 30.03
N ALA A 271 -12.94 4.13 30.41
CA ALA A 271 -13.63 2.85 30.60
C ALA A 271 -13.48 2.28 32.01
N LYS A 272 -14.54 1.65 32.50
CA LYS A 272 -14.57 0.84 33.72
C LYS A 272 -14.64 -0.64 33.31
N MET A 273 -13.57 -1.39 33.57
CA MET A 273 -13.52 -2.83 33.33
C MET A 273 -14.20 -3.57 34.49
N VAL A 274 -15.10 -4.50 34.18
CA VAL A 274 -15.83 -5.33 35.16
C VAL A 274 -15.83 -6.80 34.73
N PRO A 275 -16.01 -7.76 35.65
CA PRO A 275 -16.06 -9.17 35.28
C PRO A 275 -17.36 -9.52 34.53
N GLU A 276 -17.57 -10.81 34.26
CA GLU A 276 -18.78 -11.29 33.60
C GLU A 276 -20.07 -10.91 34.36
N ILE A 277 -21.13 -10.69 33.60
CA ILE A 277 -22.48 -10.43 34.12
C ILE A 277 -23.06 -11.73 34.68
N LEU A 278 -23.60 -11.67 35.90
CA LEU A 278 -24.31 -12.79 36.53
C LEU A 278 -25.82 -12.72 36.33
N GLU A 279 -26.40 -11.52 36.36
CA GLU A 279 -27.86 -11.34 36.31
C GLU A 279 -28.24 -9.96 35.76
N PHE A 280 -29.32 -9.92 35.00
CA PHE A 280 -30.06 -8.73 34.64
C PHE A 280 -31.30 -8.60 35.53
N ILE A 281 -31.52 -7.42 36.10
CA ILE A 281 -32.63 -7.14 37.02
C ILE A 281 -33.47 -6.02 36.38
N PRO A 282 -34.68 -6.31 35.87
CA PRO A 282 -35.51 -5.34 35.15
C PRO A 282 -35.82 -4.09 35.97
N GLU A 283 -36.06 -4.22 37.28
CA GLU A 283 -36.37 -3.11 38.17
C GLU A 283 -35.17 -2.17 38.32
N GLY A 284 -35.35 -0.92 37.88
CA GLY A 284 -34.29 0.10 37.91
C GLY A 284 -33.16 -0.14 36.91
N ARG A 285 -33.38 -0.99 35.89
CA ARG A 285 -32.42 -1.29 34.82
C ARG A 285 -31.04 -1.67 35.35
N LYS A 286 -31.01 -2.66 36.24
CA LYS A 286 -29.82 -3.07 36.98
C LYS A 286 -29.12 -4.27 36.34
N VAL A 287 -27.79 -4.27 36.40
CA VAL A 287 -26.94 -5.38 35.95
C VAL A 287 -25.95 -5.73 37.05
N ARG A 288 -25.95 -6.99 37.49
CA ARG A 288 -25.05 -7.49 38.55
C ARG A 288 -23.90 -8.28 37.96
N PHE A 289 -22.69 -7.99 38.41
CA PHE A 289 -21.45 -8.64 37.96
C PHE A 289 -20.92 -9.66 38.95
N ALA A 290 -19.98 -10.50 38.51
CA ALA A 290 -19.43 -11.59 39.33
C ALA A 290 -18.67 -11.14 40.59
N ASN A 291 -18.20 -9.89 40.63
CA ASN A 291 -17.57 -9.30 41.82
C ASN A 291 -18.58 -8.73 42.84
N GLY A 292 -19.89 -8.89 42.61
CA GLY A 292 -20.96 -8.39 43.47
C GLY A 292 -21.35 -6.92 43.18
N GLU A 293 -20.61 -6.20 42.33
CA GLU A 293 -21.02 -4.86 41.91
C GLU A 293 -22.32 -4.91 41.12
N THR A 294 -23.14 -3.85 41.27
CA THR A 294 -24.38 -3.68 40.52
C THR A 294 -24.42 -2.28 39.93
N GLU A 295 -24.66 -2.19 38.62
CA GLU A 295 -24.84 -0.94 37.91
C GLU A 295 -26.32 -0.73 37.62
N ALA A 296 -26.89 0.38 38.10
CA ALA A 296 -28.28 0.77 37.87
C ALA A 296 -28.41 1.78 36.73
N ASP A 297 -29.65 2.02 36.27
CA ASP A 297 -29.99 2.97 35.22
C ASP A 297 -29.23 2.72 33.91
N VAL A 298 -29.03 1.45 33.56
CA VAL A 298 -28.37 1.06 32.31
C VAL A 298 -29.32 1.33 31.14
N ASP A 299 -28.90 2.20 30.24
CA ASP A 299 -29.70 2.60 29.08
C ASP A 299 -29.45 1.69 27.86
N GLY A 300 -28.28 1.05 27.79
CA GLY A 300 -27.93 0.19 26.67
C GLY A 300 -26.89 -0.88 27.02
N VAL A 301 -27.06 -2.09 26.48
CA VAL A 301 -26.12 -3.20 26.58
C VAL A 301 -25.83 -3.74 25.19
N VAL A 302 -24.57 -3.68 24.77
CA VAL A 302 -24.14 -4.11 23.44
C VAL A 302 -23.31 -5.38 23.55
N PHE A 303 -23.87 -6.49 23.10
CA PHE A 303 -23.20 -7.77 23.03
C PHE A 303 -22.19 -7.78 21.88
N CYS A 304 -20.91 -7.91 22.24
CA CYS A 304 -19.77 -8.12 21.34
C CYS A 304 -19.25 -9.56 21.48
N THR A 305 -20.18 -10.51 21.59
CA THR A 305 -19.96 -11.92 21.95
C THR A 305 -19.72 -12.83 20.75
N GLY A 306 -19.76 -12.30 19.54
CA GLY A 306 -19.43 -13.01 18.31
C GLY A 306 -20.65 -13.62 17.62
N TYR A 307 -20.40 -14.63 16.82
CA TYR A 307 -21.38 -15.20 15.89
C TYR A 307 -21.33 -16.72 15.92
N PHE A 308 -22.42 -17.35 15.50
CA PHE A 308 -22.47 -18.77 15.19
C PHE A 308 -21.92 -19.04 13.79
N TYR A 309 -21.35 -20.24 13.60
CA TYR A 309 -21.32 -20.85 12.26
C TYR A 309 -22.75 -21.23 11.89
N SER A 310 -23.20 -20.82 10.71
CA SER A 310 -24.56 -21.08 10.24
C SER A 310 -24.57 -21.21 8.72
N PHE A 311 -25.08 -22.36 8.25
CA PHE A 311 -25.27 -22.68 6.83
C PHE A 311 -26.69 -23.22 6.63
N PRO A 312 -27.72 -22.36 6.69
CA PRO A 312 -29.12 -22.80 6.77
C PRO A 312 -29.58 -23.59 5.54
N PHE A 313 -28.94 -23.40 4.39
CA PHE A 313 -29.19 -24.15 3.16
C PHE A 313 -28.66 -25.59 3.20
N LEU A 314 -27.85 -25.97 4.20
CA LEU A 314 -27.30 -27.31 4.43
C LEU A 314 -28.00 -28.07 5.57
N ARG A 315 -29.21 -27.65 5.97
CA ARG A 315 -29.95 -28.22 7.11
C ARG A 315 -30.22 -29.74 7.04
N ASP A 316 -30.22 -30.29 5.83
CA ASP A 316 -30.49 -31.72 5.56
C ASP A 316 -29.21 -32.53 5.32
N LEU A 317 -28.01 -31.92 5.47
CA LEU A 317 -26.72 -32.60 5.31
C LEU A 317 -26.49 -33.58 6.48
N SER A 318 -26.09 -34.81 6.15
CA SER A 318 -25.78 -35.85 7.13
C SER A 318 -24.44 -36.53 6.79
N PRO A 319 -23.48 -36.59 7.73
CA PRO A 319 -23.49 -35.88 9.02
C PRO A 319 -23.47 -34.34 8.87
N PRO A 320 -24.02 -33.59 9.84
CA PRO A 320 -24.12 -32.14 9.72
C PRO A 320 -22.76 -31.45 9.91
N VAL A 321 -22.52 -30.36 9.18
CA VAL A 321 -21.37 -29.48 9.41
C VAL A 321 -21.61 -28.51 10.56
N VAL A 322 -22.88 -28.17 10.85
CA VAL A 322 -23.26 -27.27 11.95
C VAL A 322 -24.32 -27.94 12.82
N THR A 323 -24.12 -27.91 14.13
CA THR A 323 -25.11 -28.35 15.14
C THR A 323 -25.59 -27.17 15.98
N ASP A 324 -24.87 -26.86 17.06
CA ASP A 324 -25.12 -25.74 17.99
C ASP A 324 -24.50 -24.41 17.50
N GLY A 325 -23.82 -24.41 16.35
CA GLY A 325 -23.16 -23.24 15.78
C GLY A 325 -21.85 -22.84 16.44
N ALA A 326 -21.37 -23.58 17.45
CA ALA A 326 -20.12 -23.24 18.15
C ALA A 326 -18.89 -23.37 17.25
N TYR A 327 -18.88 -24.39 16.38
CA TYR A 327 -17.83 -24.64 15.39
C TYR A 327 -18.36 -25.49 14.22
N ALA A 328 -17.57 -25.62 13.15
CA ALA A 328 -17.90 -26.46 11.99
C ALA A 328 -17.28 -27.86 12.12
N ARG A 329 -18.10 -28.90 11.97
CA ARG A 329 -17.74 -30.32 12.17
C ARG A 329 -17.52 -31.03 10.84
N ASN A 330 -16.87 -32.18 10.88
CA ASN A 330 -16.67 -33.08 9.73
C ASN A 330 -15.82 -32.45 8.61
N LEU A 331 -14.86 -31.59 8.97
CA LEU A 331 -14.01 -30.87 8.01
C LEU A 331 -12.55 -31.30 8.15
N TYR A 332 -11.95 -31.80 7.08
CA TYR A 332 -10.51 -32.00 6.97
C TYR A 332 -9.80 -30.68 6.64
N GLU A 333 -8.71 -30.40 7.37
CA GLU A 333 -7.93 -29.16 7.25
C GLU A 333 -8.79 -27.89 7.32
N HIS A 334 -9.88 -27.93 8.11
CA HIS A 334 -10.87 -26.86 8.27
C HIS A 334 -11.60 -26.46 6.98
N LEU A 335 -11.61 -27.32 5.95
CA LEU A 335 -11.98 -26.93 4.59
C LEU A 335 -12.83 -27.98 3.88
N LEU A 336 -12.33 -29.21 3.71
CA LEU A 336 -13.01 -30.25 2.93
C LEU A 336 -13.97 -31.04 3.80
N TYR A 337 -15.22 -31.21 3.35
CA TYR A 337 -16.17 -32.08 4.03
C TYR A 337 -15.75 -33.55 3.88
N ILE A 338 -15.52 -34.25 4.98
CA ILE A 338 -14.83 -35.55 4.99
C ILE A 338 -15.65 -36.64 4.29
N ASP A 339 -16.96 -36.66 4.48
CA ASP A 339 -17.84 -37.70 3.90
C ASP A 339 -18.08 -37.51 2.39
N ASP A 340 -17.88 -36.29 1.89
CA ASP A 340 -17.95 -36.00 0.46
C ASP A 340 -17.05 -34.79 0.12
N PRO A 341 -15.79 -35.03 -0.29
CA PRO A 341 -14.84 -33.96 -0.61
C PRO A 341 -15.18 -33.11 -1.84
N THR A 342 -16.29 -33.39 -2.53
CA THR A 342 -16.86 -32.46 -3.53
C THR A 342 -17.58 -31.27 -2.88
N LEU A 343 -17.69 -31.24 -1.55
CA LEU A 343 -18.14 -30.09 -0.77
C LEU A 343 -16.98 -29.51 0.06
N ALA A 344 -16.73 -28.21 -0.09
CA ALA A 344 -15.66 -27.49 0.61
C ALA A 344 -16.18 -26.19 1.24
N PHE A 345 -15.49 -25.69 2.27
CA PHE A 345 -15.85 -24.49 3.02
C PHE A 345 -14.67 -23.52 3.15
N ALA A 346 -14.73 -22.37 2.50
CA ALA A 346 -13.68 -21.36 2.57
C ALA A 346 -13.89 -20.40 3.75
N GLY A 347 -12.80 -20.01 4.41
CA GLY A 347 -12.82 -19.00 5.46
C GLY A 347 -13.43 -19.46 6.79
N ILE A 348 -13.37 -20.76 7.10
CA ILE A 348 -13.75 -21.30 8.41
C ILE A 348 -12.80 -20.84 9.54
N PRO A 349 -11.46 -20.82 9.36
CA PRO A 349 -10.56 -20.47 10.46
C PRO A 349 -10.75 -19.06 11.04
N GLN A 350 -10.51 -18.93 12.34
CA GLN A 350 -10.58 -17.68 13.10
C GLN A 350 -9.19 -17.19 13.55
N ARG A 351 -9.09 -15.90 13.88
CA ARG A 351 -7.83 -15.23 14.28
C ARG A 351 -6.73 -15.25 13.21
N ILE A 352 -7.15 -15.33 11.96
CA ILE A 352 -6.33 -15.34 10.75
C ILE A 352 -6.24 -13.96 10.09
N VAL A 353 -5.44 -13.84 9.03
CA VAL A 353 -5.62 -12.80 8.00
C VAL A 353 -6.45 -13.41 6.84
N PRO A 354 -7.69 -12.94 6.61
CA PRO A 354 -8.65 -13.70 5.80
C PRO A 354 -8.28 -13.93 4.33
N PHE A 355 -7.78 -12.92 3.62
CA PHE A 355 -7.65 -13.03 2.16
C PHE A 355 -6.53 -13.99 1.73
N PRO A 356 -5.32 -13.98 2.33
CA PRO A 356 -4.29 -14.97 2.01
C PRO A 356 -4.67 -16.39 2.43
N VAL A 357 -5.37 -16.57 3.56
CA VAL A 357 -5.92 -17.89 3.91
C VAL A 357 -6.90 -18.37 2.85
N ALA A 358 -7.80 -17.50 2.39
CA ALA A 358 -8.75 -17.84 1.34
C ALA A 358 -8.06 -18.25 0.03
N GLU A 359 -6.98 -17.58 -0.38
CA GLU A 359 -6.20 -17.98 -1.55
C GLU A 359 -5.53 -19.34 -1.35
N GLY A 360 -4.89 -19.58 -0.20
CA GLY A 360 -4.27 -20.88 0.08
C GLY A 360 -5.29 -22.02 0.03
N GLN A 361 -6.46 -21.81 0.65
CA GLN A 361 -7.54 -22.80 0.66
C GLN A 361 -8.10 -23.04 -0.75
N ALA A 362 -8.37 -21.95 -1.48
CA ALA A 362 -8.85 -21.99 -2.86
C ALA A 362 -7.88 -22.74 -3.79
N ALA A 363 -6.59 -22.45 -3.68
CA ALA A 363 -5.56 -23.04 -4.52
C ALA A 363 -5.45 -24.55 -4.32
N TRP A 364 -5.49 -25.00 -3.06
CA TRP A 364 -5.40 -26.43 -2.75
C TRP A 364 -6.66 -27.18 -3.21
N VAL A 365 -7.85 -26.64 -2.96
CA VAL A 365 -9.12 -27.26 -3.39
C VAL A 365 -9.25 -27.27 -4.92
N ALA A 366 -8.86 -26.20 -5.60
CA ALA A 366 -8.88 -26.14 -7.07
C ALA A 366 -8.07 -27.27 -7.69
N ARG A 367 -6.88 -27.54 -7.16
CA ARG A 367 -5.98 -28.60 -7.63
C ARG A 367 -6.50 -30.00 -7.30
N VAL A 368 -7.11 -30.18 -6.13
CA VAL A 368 -7.79 -31.43 -5.75
C VAL A 368 -8.96 -31.71 -6.70
N TRP A 369 -9.84 -30.75 -6.94
CA TRP A 369 -10.98 -30.91 -7.85
C TRP A 369 -10.57 -30.98 -9.33
N ALA A 370 -9.40 -30.46 -9.70
CA ALA A 370 -8.83 -30.65 -11.03
C ALA A 370 -8.13 -32.02 -11.20
N ASP A 371 -8.21 -32.92 -10.21
CA ASP A 371 -7.56 -34.22 -10.16
C ASP A 371 -6.02 -34.15 -10.31
N ARG A 372 -5.40 -33.04 -9.87
CA ARG A 372 -3.94 -32.83 -9.88
C ARG A 372 -3.29 -33.05 -8.52
N LEU A 373 -4.09 -33.08 -7.45
CA LEU A 373 -3.66 -33.45 -6.11
C LEU A 373 -4.51 -34.59 -5.60
N ARG A 374 -3.84 -35.58 -4.99
CA ARG A 374 -4.53 -36.70 -4.36
C ARG A 374 -4.91 -36.33 -2.93
N LEU A 375 -6.11 -36.71 -2.53
CA LEU A 375 -6.53 -36.61 -1.14
C LEU A 375 -6.07 -37.83 -0.35
N PRO A 376 -5.78 -37.67 0.95
CA PRO A 376 -5.68 -38.80 1.87
C PRO A 376 -6.97 -39.62 1.88
N SER A 377 -6.89 -40.87 2.33
CA SER A 377 -8.08 -41.70 2.53
C SER A 377 -9.05 -41.05 3.54
N THR A 378 -10.34 -41.41 3.46
CA THR A 378 -11.34 -40.96 4.44
C THR A 378 -10.93 -41.31 5.88
N ALA A 379 -10.27 -42.45 6.08
CA ALA A 379 -9.76 -42.86 7.40
C ALA A 379 -8.70 -41.89 7.94
N GLU A 380 -7.72 -41.50 7.13
CA GLU A 380 -6.69 -40.52 7.51
C GLU A 380 -7.28 -39.13 7.77
N MET A 381 -8.26 -38.70 6.96
CA MET A 381 -8.98 -37.44 7.19
C MET A 381 -9.74 -37.45 8.53
N ARG A 382 -10.38 -38.57 8.88
CA ARG A 382 -11.05 -38.76 10.18
C ARG A 382 -10.07 -38.85 11.34
N GLU A 383 -8.90 -39.45 11.14
CA GLU A 383 -7.84 -39.48 12.15
C GLU A 383 -7.33 -38.05 12.44
N TRP A 384 -7.12 -37.25 11.39
CA TRP A 384 -6.78 -35.84 11.52
C TRP A 384 -7.82 -35.06 12.33
N GLU A 385 -9.11 -35.24 12.03
CA GLU A 385 -10.19 -34.58 12.75
C GLU A 385 -10.22 -35.01 14.23
N THR A 386 -10.12 -36.31 14.47
CA THR A 386 -10.09 -36.89 15.83
C THR A 386 -8.93 -36.31 16.64
N LYS A 387 -7.74 -36.21 16.03
CA LYS A 387 -6.57 -35.60 16.66
C LYS A 387 -6.80 -34.11 16.96
N MET A 388 -7.36 -33.36 16.03
CA MET A 388 -7.69 -31.94 16.23
C MET A 388 -8.68 -31.76 17.39
N LEU A 389 -9.73 -32.58 17.46
CA LEU A 389 -10.73 -32.54 18.52
C LEU A 389 -10.12 -32.89 19.88
N LYS A 390 -9.22 -33.88 19.92
CA LYS A 390 -8.47 -34.23 21.14
C LYS A 390 -7.55 -33.10 21.61
N ASP A 391 -6.84 -32.46 20.69
CA ASP A 391 -5.83 -31.45 21.01
C ASP A 391 -6.44 -30.09 21.39
N LYS A 392 -7.58 -29.71 20.80
CA LYS A 392 -8.21 -28.39 20.99
C LYS A 392 -9.54 -28.43 21.77
N GLY A 393 -10.14 -29.61 21.94
CA GLY A 393 -11.46 -29.79 22.52
C GLY A 393 -12.61 -29.36 21.60
N GLU A 394 -13.82 -29.85 21.91
CA GLU A 394 -15.05 -29.50 21.21
C GLU A 394 -15.55 -28.11 21.64
N SER A 395 -14.98 -27.05 21.06
CA SER A 395 -15.36 -25.68 21.41
C SER A 395 -15.23 -24.72 20.24
N LYS A 396 -15.71 -23.48 20.44
CA LYS A 396 -15.51 -22.36 19.50
C LYS A 396 -14.04 -22.07 19.14
N MET A 397 -13.09 -22.65 19.87
CA MET A 397 -11.66 -22.48 19.63
C MET A 397 -11.09 -23.51 18.63
N LEU A 398 -11.88 -24.47 18.16
CA LEU A 398 -11.42 -25.56 17.29
C LEU A 398 -10.71 -25.03 16.02
N HIS A 399 -11.32 -24.04 15.37
CA HIS A 399 -10.77 -23.41 14.15
C HIS A 399 -9.93 -22.16 14.45
N ASN A 400 -9.53 -21.93 15.70
CA ASN A 400 -8.65 -20.82 16.02
C ASN A 400 -7.23 -21.14 15.55
N LEU A 401 -6.71 -20.28 14.68
CA LEU A 401 -5.35 -20.31 14.12
C LEU A 401 -4.60 -19.02 14.44
N ALA A 402 -4.73 -18.50 15.67
CA ALA A 402 -3.91 -17.36 16.10
C ALA A 402 -2.42 -17.60 15.83
N PHE A 403 -1.71 -16.55 15.43
CA PHE A 403 -0.28 -16.57 15.10
C PHE A 403 0.54 -17.37 16.14
N PRO A 404 1.49 -18.22 15.70
CA PRO A 404 1.97 -18.39 14.33
C PRO A 404 1.17 -19.35 13.43
N LYS A 405 0.07 -19.93 13.93
CA LYS A 405 -0.62 -21.04 13.26
C LYS A 405 -1.27 -20.66 11.92
N ASP A 406 -1.73 -19.43 11.74
CA ASP A 406 -2.28 -18.96 10.46
C ASP A 406 -1.21 -18.86 9.38
N LEU A 407 -0.03 -18.34 9.72
CA LEU A 407 1.13 -18.32 8.83
C LEU A 407 1.55 -19.74 8.44
N GLU A 408 1.68 -20.63 9.43
CA GLU A 408 2.02 -22.03 9.21
C GLU A 408 1.01 -22.72 8.29
N TYR A 409 -0.28 -22.45 8.49
CA TYR A 409 -1.35 -22.97 7.65
C TYR A 409 -1.30 -22.43 6.21
N ILE A 410 -1.06 -21.14 6.02
CA ILE A 410 -0.85 -20.53 4.68
C ILE A 410 0.32 -21.21 3.97
N ASN A 411 1.47 -21.32 4.64
CA ASN A 411 2.67 -21.90 4.05
C ASN A 411 2.54 -23.42 3.81
N MET A 412 1.81 -24.13 4.67
CA MET A 412 1.46 -25.53 4.46
C MET A 412 0.59 -25.71 3.21
N LEU A 413 -0.47 -24.90 3.06
CA LEU A 413 -1.34 -24.95 1.89
C LEU A 413 -0.59 -24.56 0.61
N HIS A 414 0.37 -23.63 0.70
CA HIS A 414 1.28 -23.30 -0.38
C HIS A 414 2.13 -24.50 -0.79
N ALA A 415 2.83 -25.13 0.16
CA ALA A 415 3.70 -26.27 -0.13
C ALA A 415 2.91 -27.43 -0.74
N ARG A 416 1.80 -27.84 -0.12
CA ARG A 416 0.93 -28.92 -0.64
C ARG A 416 0.36 -28.61 -2.01
N SER A 417 0.04 -27.35 -2.26
CA SER A 417 -0.42 -26.89 -3.57
C SER A 417 0.64 -27.05 -4.67
N LEU A 418 1.93 -26.87 -4.35
CA LEU A 418 3.01 -27.01 -5.31
C LEU A 418 3.34 -28.47 -5.65
N GLU A 419 2.85 -29.44 -4.88
CA GLU A 419 2.97 -30.88 -5.15
C GLU A 419 2.07 -31.35 -6.31
N ALA A 420 1.19 -30.47 -6.81
CA ALA A 420 0.24 -30.81 -7.86
C ALA A 420 0.92 -31.22 -9.17
N ASP A 421 0.38 -32.24 -9.82
CA ASP A 421 0.84 -32.66 -11.15
C ASP A 421 0.84 -31.47 -12.11
N LYS A 422 1.98 -31.22 -12.75
CA LYS A 422 2.15 -30.09 -13.67
C LYS A 422 1.40 -30.35 -14.98
N ARG A 423 0.77 -29.31 -15.53
CA ARG A 423 0.09 -29.37 -16.83
C ARG A 423 0.62 -28.29 -17.81
N PRO A 424 1.03 -28.64 -19.03
CA PRO A 424 1.65 -27.69 -19.97
C PRO A 424 0.80 -26.49 -20.36
N ASP A 425 -0.53 -26.58 -20.28
CA ASP A 425 -1.48 -25.51 -20.61
C ASP A 425 -1.63 -24.43 -19.52
N LEU A 426 -0.98 -24.63 -18.37
CA LEU A 426 -1.04 -23.74 -17.21
C LEU A 426 0.21 -22.86 -17.10
N GLU A 427 0.02 -21.69 -16.48
CA GLU A 427 1.10 -20.74 -16.17
C GLU A 427 2.09 -21.30 -15.13
N ASN A 428 3.20 -20.57 -14.92
CA ASN A 428 4.24 -20.89 -13.92
C ASN A 428 4.79 -22.32 -14.07
N ASP A 429 5.30 -22.64 -15.26
CA ASP A 429 5.86 -23.95 -15.61
C ASP A 429 4.91 -25.12 -15.30
N GLY A 430 3.63 -24.91 -15.62
CA GLY A 430 2.56 -25.88 -15.46
C GLY A 430 2.01 -26.04 -14.04
N VAL A 431 2.44 -25.20 -13.09
CA VAL A 431 1.92 -25.21 -11.70
C VAL A 431 0.53 -24.56 -11.63
N GLY A 432 0.22 -23.62 -12.51
CA GLY A 432 -0.96 -22.76 -12.45
C GLY A 432 -0.76 -21.56 -11.53
N LYS A 433 -1.85 -20.93 -11.07
CA LYS A 433 -1.78 -19.76 -10.18
C LYS A 433 -1.07 -20.11 -8.86
N ILE A 434 -0.07 -19.32 -8.48
CA ILE A 434 0.74 -19.56 -7.28
C ILE A 434 -0.02 -19.12 -6.02
N PRO A 435 -0.17 -20.00 -5.01
CA PRO A 435 -0.77 -19.64 -3.72
C PRO A 435 0.14 -18.70 -2.91
N PRO A 436 -0.40 -17.94 -1.94
CA PRO A 436 0.40 -17.05 -1.11
C PRO A 436 1.42 -17.82 -0.28
N PHE A 437 2.59 -17.22 -0.09
CA PHE A 437 3.61 -17.65 0.86
C PHE A 437 4.00 -16.46 1.73
N TRP A 438 4.19 -16.70 3.02
CA TRP A 438 4.63 -15.68 3.97
C TRP A 438 6.05 -15.98 4.46
N ASP A 439 6.94 -15.06 4.11
CA ASP A 439 8.33 -15.02 4.52
C ASP A 439 8.51 -14.36 5.90
N ASP A 440 9.77 -14.08 6.25
CA ASP A 440 10.14 -13.47 7.53
C ASP A 440 9.61 -12.04 7.69
N GLU A 441 9.45 -11.30 6.61
CA GLU A 441 8.87 -9.95 6.64
C GLU A 441 7.39 -10.00 7.00
N LYS A 442 6.63 -10.88 6.32
CA LYS A 442 5.22 -11.11 6.63
C LYS A 442 5.03 -11.68 8.03
N ARG A 443 5.90 -12.60 8.46
CA ARG A 443 5.96 -13.11 9.84
C ARG A 443 6.13 -11.97 10.85
N TRP A 444 7.14 -11.13 10.65
CA TRP A 444 7.46 -10.02 11.54
C TRP A 444 6.28 -9.05 11.65
N THR A 445 5.68 -8.71 10.51
CA THR A 445 4.54 -7.80 10.44
C THR A 445 3.31 -8.43 11.11
N ARG A 446 3.03 -9.71 10.85
CA ARG A 446 1.88 -10.43 11.42
C ARG A 446 1.98 -10.62 12.93
N GLU A 447 3.17 -10.83 13.46
CA GLU A 447 3.43 -10.90 14.90
C GLU A 447 3.14 -9.55 15.58
N ARG A 448 3.54 -8.45 14.93
CA ARG A 448 3.54 -7.10 15.53
C ARG A 448 2.35 -6.24 15.16
N PHE A 449 1.50 -6.65 14.22
CA PHE A 449 0.42 -5.78 13.74
C PHE A 449 -0.48 -5.19 14.85
N PRO A 450 -0.76 -5.87 16.00
CA PRO A 450 -1.52 -5.25 17.08
C PRO A 450 -0.81 -4.03 17.65
N LEU A 451 0.52 -4.09 17.84
CA LEU A 451 1.35 -2.96 18.26
C LEU A 451 1.39 -1.86 17.19
N ILE A 452 1.46 -2.25 15.91
CA ILE A 452 1.41 -1.30 14.78
C ILE A 452 0.06 -0.56 14.77
N LYS A 453 -1.06 -1.25 15.04
CA LYS A 453 -2.39 -0.61 15.13
C LYS A 453 -2.47 0.36 16.32
N ILE A 454 -1.94 -0.02 17.49
CA ILE A 454 -1.87 0.89 18.65
C ILE A 454 -1.03 2.13 18.32
N ALA A 455 0.15 1.94 17.72
CA ALA A 455 1.01 3.06 17.30
C ALA A 455 0.30 3.95 16.26
N SER A 456 -0.38 3.36 15.28
CA SER A 456 -1.16 4.09 14.28
C SER A 456 -2.29 4.90 14.91
N ARG A 457 -3.03 4.35 15.90
CA ARG A 457 -4.07 5.09 16.63
C ARG A 457 -3.52 6.27 17.43
N LYS A 458 -2.35 6.11 18.07
CA LYS A 458 -1.67 7.19 18.80
C LYS A 458 -1.30 8.39 17.93
N LEU A 459 -1.19 8.21 16.60
CA LEU A 459 -0.94 9.33 15.68
C LEU A 459 -2.18 10.21 15.46
N GLY A 460 -3.37 9.81 15.91
CA GLY A 460 -4.61 10.55 15.65
C GLY A 460 -4.80 10.79 14.16
N GLU A 461 -5.28 11.96 13.76
CA GLU A 461 -5.51 12.28 12.34
C GLU A 461 -4.24 12.28 11.48
N LYS A 462 -3.05 12.42 12.11
CA LYS A 462 -1.78 12.38 11.38
C LYS A 462 -1.51 11.03 10.72
N ARG A 463 -2.21 9.96 11.14
CA ARG A 463 -2.10 8.63 10.52
C ARG A 463 -2.59 8.58 9.07
N HIS A 464 -3.34 9.60 8.64
CA HIS A 464 -3.88 9.74 7.29
C HIS A 464 -3.06 10.70 6.40
N GLU A 465 -2.04 11.36 6.95
CA GLU A 465 -1.17 12.27 6.20
C GLU A 465 -0.29 11.48 5.20
N LYS A 466 -0.34 11.85 3.92
CA LYS A 466 0.55 11.30 2.87
C LYS A 466 1.98 11.84 3.07
N ASP A 467 3.02 11.02 2.88
CA ASP A 467 4.40 11.52 2.84
C ASP A 467 4.59 12.33 1.54
N PRO A 468 4.73 13.67 1.61
CA PRO A 468 4.74 14.53 0.43
C PRO A 468 6.00 14.37 -0.44
N ILE A 469 6.96 13.54 0.00
CA ILE A 469 8.24 13.32 -0.66
C ILE A 469 8.25 12.03 -1.49
N LYS A 470 7.36 11.06 -1.17
CA LYS A 470 7.29 9.79 -1.90
C LYS A 470 6.70 10.02 -3.29
N TYR A 471 7.40 9.55 -4.31
CA TYR A 471 6.91 9.60 -5.68
C TYR A 471 5.88 8.53 -5.95
N GLN A 472 4.88 8.87 -6.74
CA GLN A 472 3.99 7.90 -7.37
C GLN A 472 4.48 7.58 -8.78
N PRO A 473 4.36 6.33 -9.24
CA PRO A 473 4.72 5.97 -10.62
C PRO A 473 3.84 6.71 -11.63
N GLY A 474 4.44 7.25 -12.69
CA GLY A 474 3.71 7.74 -13.86
C GLY A 474 3.08 6.59 -14.65
N LYS A 475 2.35 6.92 -15.72
CA LYS A 475 1.79 5.87 -16.60
C LYS A 475 2.92 4.99 -17.15
N GLY A 476 2.79 3.67 -17.00
CA GLY A 476 3.81 2.71 -17.42
C GLY A 476 5.05 2.63 -16.52
N GLY A 477 4.99 3.13 -15.28
CA GLY A 477 6.07 2.98 -14.30
C GLY A 477 7.26 3.94 -14.48
N GLY A 478 7.12 4.92 -15.37
CA GLY A 478 8.13 5.95 -15.60
C GLY A 478 8.19 7.02 -14.51
N PHE A 479 9.37 7.60 -14.32
CA PHE A 479 9.57 8.80 -13.51
C PHE A 479 9.19 10.07 -14.31
N GLU A 480 8.26 10.85 -13.79
CA GLU A 480 7.85 12.14 -14.36
C GLU A 480 8.30 13.30 -13.45
N ARG A 481 8.93 14.32 -14.03
CA ARG A 481 9.37 15.50 -13.29
C ARG A 481 8.33 16.61 -13.43
N THR A 482 7.82 17.10 -12.31
CA THR A 482 6.95 18.28 -12.26
C THR A 482 7.70 19.55 -12.67
N GLU A 483 7.06 20.43 -13.43
CA GLU A 483 7.60 21.72 -13.84
C GLU A 483 7.70 22.73 -12.68
N ALA A 484 8.59 23.72 -12.84
CA ALA A 484 8.78 24.82 -11.90
C ALA A 484 7.59 25.79 -11.93
N GLN A 485 7.05 26.14 -10.76
CA GLN A 485 5.87 27.00 -10.65
C GLN A 485 6.18 28.50 -10.56
N PHE A 486 7.39 28.88 -10.15
CA PHE A 486 7.83 30.27 -10.07
C PHE A 486 8.85 30.55 -11.17
N ARG A 487 8.47 31.40 -12.13
CA ARG A 487 9.26 31.67 -13.34
C ARG A 487 9.39 33.16 -13.66
N SER A 488 9.48 34.00 -12.63
CA SER A 488 9.78 35.43 -12.83
C SER A 488 11.26 35.62 -13.18
N PHE A 489 11.59 36.75 -13.82
CA PHE A 489 12.92 37.01 -14.36
C PHE A 489 13.54 38.27 -13.75
N ILE A 490 14.82 38.23 -13.38
CA ILE A 490 15.59 39.43 -13.03
C ILE A 490 15.98 40.16 -14.31
N THR A 491 15.92 41.48 -14.35
CA THR A 491 16.30 42.25 -15.54
C THR A 491 17.22 43.42 -15.21
N LYS A 492 18.02 43.88 -16.18
CA LYS A 492 18.80 45.13 -16.08
C LYS A 492 17.97 46.41 -16.12
N ASP A 493 16.70 46.34 -16.54
CA ASP A 493 15.79 47.49 -16.47
C ASP A 493 15.53 47.88 -15.01
N PRO A 494 15.92 49.08 -14.56
CA PRO A 494 15.72 49.51 -13.17
C PRO A 494 14.24 49.65 -12.79
N ASN A 495 13.32 49.73 -13.76
CA ASN A 495 11.88 49.86 -13.52
C ASN A 495 11.13 48.52 -13.49
N SER A 496 11.82 47.39 -13.69
CA SER A 496 11.16 46.09 -13.66
C SER A 496 10.74 45.71 -12.23
N LYS A 497 9.96 44.63 -12.11
CA LYS A 497 9.59 44.09 -10.80
C LYS A 497 10.82 43.59 -10.02
N PHE A 498 11.80 43.03 -10.74
CA PHE A 498 13.01 42.44 -10.20
C PHE A 498 14.25 43.00 -10.92
N PRO A 499 14.65 44.26 -10.67
CA PRO A 499 15.84 44.84 -11.26
C PRO A 499 17.10 44.20 -10.67
N ALA A 500 18.13 43.97 -11.49
CA ALA A 500 19.41 43.48 -11.03
C ALA A 500 20.09 44.54 -10.12
N GLU A 501 20.28 44.20 -8.85
CA GLU A 501 20.83 45.09 -7.82
C GLU A 501 21.80 44.31 -6.92
N LYS A 502 22.95 44.92 -6.62
CA LYS A 502 23.95 44.34 -5.72
C LYS A 502 23.36 44.13 -4.31
N GLY A 503 23.47 42.91 -3.79
CA GLY A 503 23.05 42.56 -2.44
C GLY A 503 21.54 42.37 -2.25
N ARG A 504 20.71 42.45 -3.30
CA ARG A 504 19.25 42.25 -3.21
C ARG A 504 18.83 40.79 -3.17
N TYR A 505 19.52 39.93 -3.91
CA TYR A 505 19.08 38.56 -4.16
C TYR A 505 19.86 37.55 -3.32
N ALA A 506 19.21 36.43 -3.01
CA ALA A 506 19.83 35.28 -2.37
C ALA A 506 19.48 33.99 -3.11
N LEU A 507 20.45 33.09 -3.22
CA LEU A 507 20.29 31.74 -3.76
C LEU A 507 20.26 30.73 -2.62
N TYR A 508 19.11 30.10 -2.41
CA TYR A 508 19.01 28.95 -1.53
C TYR A 508 19.28 27.67 -2.32
N VAL A 509 20.28 26.91 -1.89
CA VAL A 509 20.79 25.74 -2.61
C VAL A 509 20.96 24.53 -1.70
N SER A 510 20.86 23.33 -2.27
CA SER A 510 21.40 22.11 -1.68
C SER A 510 22.50 21.58 -2.60
N PRO A 511 23.78 21.51 -2.17
CA PRO A 511 24.92 21.18 -3.04
C PRO A 511 24.87 19.78 -3.67
N GLY A 512 24.10 18.86 -3.07
CA GLY A 512 23.84 17.54 -3.68
C GLY A 512 23.04 17.62 -4.99
N CYS A 513 22.22 18.65 -5.13
CA CYS A 513 21.34 18.87 -6.28
C CYS A 513 22.13 19.37 -7.51
N PRO A 514 22.06 18.68 -8.67
CA PRO A 514 22.81 19.07 -9.87
C PRO A 514 22.23 20.36 -10.49
N TRP A 515 20.94 20.65 -10.27
CA TRP A 515 20.28 21.88 -10.70
C TRP A 515 20.78 23.10 -9.92
N CYS A 516 21.03 22.95 -8.61
CA CYS A 516 21.70 23.97 -7.81
C CYS A 516 23.14 24.19 -8.27
N HIS A 517 23.83 23.10 -8.56
CA HIS A 517 25.24 23.14 -8.94
C HIS A 517 25.49 23.99 -10.19
N ARG A 518 24.58 23.97 -11.19
CA ARG A 518 24.65 24.86 -12.37
C ARG A 518 24.68 26.33 -11.98
N VAL A 519 23.78 26.74 -11.10
CA VAL A 519 23.66 28.12 -10.66
C VAL A 519 24.89 28.53 -9.84
N MET A 520 25.41 27.64 -9.00
CA MET A 520 26.64 27.87 -8.24
C MET A 520 27.85 28.06 -9.17
N ILE A 521 27.99 27.21 -10.21
CA ILE A 521 29.04 27.32 -11.21
C ILE A 521 28.97 28.69 -11.90
N VAL A 522 27.79 29.09 -12.37
CA VAL A 522 27.63 30.37 -13.09
C VAL A 522 27.86 31.57 -12.17
N ARG A 523 27.38 31.54 -10.93
CA ARG A 523 27.66 32.58 -9.93
C ARG A 523 29.17 32.79 -9.76
N ALA A 524 29.95 31.71 -9.70
CA ALA A 524 31.40 31.79 -9.57
C ALA A 524 32.09 32.18 -10.91
N LEU A 525 31.65 31.64 -12.04
CA LEU A 525 32.18 31.99 -13.37
C LEU A 525 32.03 33.48 -13.66
N LYS A 526 30.90 34.08 -13.26
CA LYS A 526 30.54 35.49 -13.47
C LYS A 526 30.98 36.41 -12.34
N ARG A 527 31.69 35.89 -11.33
CA ARG A 527 32.16 36.64 -10.15
C ARG A 527 31.05 37.39 -9.41
N LEU A 528 29.87 36.77 -9.34
CA LEU A 528 28.68 37.34 -8.72
C LEU A 528 28.61 37.06 -7.21
N GLU A 529 29.69 36.58 -6.59
CA GLU A 529 29.68 36.19 -5.18
C GLU A 529 29.38 37.36 -4.24
N ASP A 530 29.83 38.56 -4.58
CA ASP A 530 29.58 39.79 -3.82
C ASP A 530 28.23 40.46 -4.18
N TYR A 531 27.49 39.90 -5.13
CA TYR A 531 26.24 40.48 -5.66
C TYR A 531 25.01 39.70 -5.21
N ILE A 532 25.13 38.37 -5.14
CA ILE A 532 24.04 37.45 -4.83
C ILE A 532 24.51 36.56 -3.68
N ASP A 533 23.78 36.60 -2.56
CA ASP A 533 24.10 35.76 -1.41
C ASP A 533 23.88 34.28 -1.73
N LEU A 534 24.63 33.39 -1.09
CA LEU A 534 24.46 31.94 -1.21
C LEU A 534 24.13 31.34 0.16
N TYR A 535 22.94 30.76 0.28
CA TYR A 535 22.46 30.14 1.52
C TYR A 535 22.34 28.63 1.31
N ILE A 536 23.14 27.87 2.05
CA ILE A 536 23.30 26.43 1.84
C ILE A 536 22.42 25.67 2.84
N ALA A 537 21.48 24.88 2.31
CA ALA A 537 20.69 23.90 3.04
C ALA A 537 21.40 22.52 3.06
N ASP A 538 20.92 21.62 3.90
CA ASP A 538 21.48 20.27 4.05
C ASP A 538 21.42 19.47 2.74
N MET A 539 22.34 18.51 2.58
CA MET A 539 22.40 17.60 1.42
C MET A 539 21.37 16.46 1.47
N GLY A 540 20.82 16.16 2.65
CA GLY A 540 19.74 15.21 2.87
C GLY A 540 18.36 15.89 2.94
N MET A 541 17.34 15.19 2.47
CA MET A 541 15.95 15.62 2.63
C MET A 541 15.39 15.07 3.94
N GLY A 542 14.93 15.97 4.82
CA GLY A 542 14.20 15.62 6.04
C GLY A 542 12.73 15.33 5.76
N LYS A 543 11.92 15.22 6.81
CA LYS A 543 10.48 14.93 6.73
C LYS A 543 9.71 15.94 5.85
N GLU A 544 10.11 17.21 5.89
CA GLU A 544 9.47 18.31 5.15
C GLU A 544 10.25 18.76 3.91
N GLY A 545 11.24 17.98 3.47
CA GLY A 545 12.09 18.28 2.31
C GLY A 545 13.44 18.88 2.71
N TRP A 546 13.92 19.83 1.91
CA TRP A 546 15.19 20.51 2.15
C TRP A 546 15.13 21.37 3.42
N HIS A 547 16.12 21.22 4.28
CA HIS A 547 16.14 21.81 5.62
C HIS A 547 17.51 22.38 5.99
N PHE A 548 17.52 23.24 7.00
CA PHE A 548 18.70 23.80 7.63
C PHE A 548 18.99 23.05 8.93
N THR A 549 20.27 22.85 9.26
CA THR A 549 20.68 22.03 10.41
C THR A 549 21.83 22.68 11.17
N ASP A 550 21.77 22.62 12.49
CA ASP A 550 22.82 23.10 13.41
C ASP A 550 23.89 22.04 13.70
N SER A 551 23.93 20.94 12.92
CA SER A 551 24.98 19.93 13.00
C SER A 551 26.38 20.55 12.85
N PRO A 552 27.30 20.30 13.79
CA PRO A 552 28.69 20.74 13.68
C PRO A 552 29.39 20.23 12.42
N GLU A 553 29.07 19.02 11.96
CA GLU A 553 29.61 18.41 10.74
C GLU A 553 29.10 19.11 9.49
N ALA A 554 27.82 19.48 9.46
CA ALA A 554 27.22 20.21 8.34
C ALA A 554 27.75 21.66 8.28
N ALA A 555 27.92 22.31 9.44
CA ALA A 555 28.45 23.66 9.53
C ALA A 555 29.87 23.79 8.93
N LYS A 556 30.71 22.76 9.06
CA LYS A 556 32.06 22.72 8.42
C LYS A 556 32.02 22.81 6.90
N LEU A 557 30.86 22.53 6.28
CA LEU A 557 30.65 22.58 4.84
C LEU A 557 29.87 23.83 4.41
N GLY A 558 29.64 24.77 5.32
CA GLY A 558 28.88 26.00 5.06
C GLY A 558 27.36 25.81 5.08
N VAL A 559 26.84 24.64 5.50
CA VAL A 559 25.40 24.47 5.73
C VAL A 559 24.97 25.35 6.90
N LEU A 560 23.86 26.07 6.71
CA LEU A 560 23.38 27.02 7.70
C LEU A 560 22.48 26.33 8.76
N PRO A 561 22.50 26.79 10.02
CA PRO A 561 21.61 26.29 11.09
C PRO A 561 20.16 26.74 10.93
N LYS A 562 19.94 27.80 10.18
CA LYS A 562 18.65 28.38 9.80
C LYS A 562 18.86 29.35 8.64
N ASP A 563 17.81 29.63 7.91
CA ASP A 563 17.79 30.70 6.91
C ASP A 563 18.18 32.06 7.56
N PRO A 564 19.09 32.85 6.96
CA PRO A 564 19.53 34.13 7.54
C PRO A 564 18.50 35.25 7.53
N VAL A 565 17.49 35.19 6.66
CA VAL A 565 16.57 36.33 6.44
C VAL A 565 15.41 36.31 7.44
N TYR A 566 14.89 35.13 7.75
CA TYR A 566 13.69 34.93 8.57
C TYR A 566 13.89 33.93 9.71
N GLY A 567 15.02 33.22 9.74
CA GLY A 567 15.28 32.18 10.74
C GLY A 567 14.55 30.87 10.47
N PHE A 568 14.09 30.65 9.24
CA PHE A 568 13.39 29.41 8.86
C PHE A 568 14.28 28.18 8.97
N LYS A 569 13.66 27.04 9.27
CA LYS A 569 14.32 25.74 9.41
C LYS A 569 14.16 24.87 8.17
N THR A 570 13.23 25.21 7.27
CA THR A 570 13.02 24.48 6.01
C THR A 570 12.88 25.41 4.82
N VAL A 571 13.26 24.92 3.63
CA VAL A 571 13.04 25.65 2.36
C VAL A 571 11.53 25.78 2.07
N LYS A 572 10.71 24.82 2.53
CA LYS A 572 9.24 24.87 2.43
C LYS A 572 8.65 26.16 3.00
N GLN A 573 9.21 26.67 4.10
CA GLN A 573 8.75 27.92 4.71
C GLN A 573 8.96 29.13 3.80
N LEU A 574 9.97 29.14 2.91
CA LEU A 574 10.15 30.19 1.90
C LEU A 574 9.02 30.16 0.85
N TYR A 575 8.63 28.97 0.39
CA TYR A 575 7.51 28.82 -0.55
C TYR A 575 6.20 29.28 0.08
N GLN A 576 5.94 28.89 1.34
CA GLN A 576 4.76 29.34 2.09
C GLN A 576 4.79 30.85 2.36
N LYS A 577 5.98 31.45 2.52
CA LYS A 577 6.15 32.88 2.69
C LYS A 577 5.86 33.65 1.39
N ALA A 578 6.32 33.15 0.25
CA ALA A 578 6.07 33.75 -1.06
C ALA A 578 4.62 33.58 -1.53
N SER A 579 3.99 32.45 -1.18
CA SER A 579 2.60 32.14 -1.50
C SER A 579 1.93 31.43 -0.32
N PRO A 580 1.19 32.15 0.55
CA PRO A 580 0.47 31.54 1.66
C PRO A 580 -0.47 30.42 1.18
N GLY A 581 -0.41 29.26 1.81
CA GLY A 581 -1.20 28.09 1.41
C GLY A 581 -0.62 27.26 0.26
N TYR A 582 0.62 27.53 -0.17
CA TYR A 582 1.30 26.73 -1.20
C TYR A 582 1.34 25.24 -0.83
N ASP A 583 0.70 24.42 -1.66
CA ASP A 583 0.62 22.96 -1.57
C ASP A 583 1.41 22.25 -2.70
N GLY A 584 2.03 23.04 -3.59
CA GLY A 584 2.88 22.55 -4.66
C GLY A 584 4.22 21.97 -4.18
N ARG A 585 5.01 21.49 -5.13
CA ARG A 585 6.30 20.87 -4.81
C ARG A 585 7.35 21.90 -4.40
N VAL A 586 8.08 21.60 -3.32
CA VAL A 586 9.23 22.38 -2.87
C VAL A 586 10.49 21.88 -3.57
N THR A 587 11.14 22.75 -4.36
CA THR A 587 12.36 22.43 -5.11
C THR A 587 13.50 23.41 -4.77
N VAL A 588 14.72 23.02 -5.15
CA VAL A 588 15.91 23.88 -5.15
C VAL A 588 16.59 23.77 -6.52
N PRO A 589 17.25 24.82 -7.04
CA PRO A 589 17.56 26.09 -6.37
C PRO A 589 16.35 27.01 -6.19
N VAL A 590 16.46 27.97 -5.26
CA VAL A 590 15.50 29.07 -5.10
C VAL A 590 16.23 30.39 -5.21
N LEU A 591 15.87 31.20 -6.21
CA LEU A 591 16.29 32.59 -6.34
C LEU A 591 15.27 33.48 -5.61
N TRP A 592 15.71 34.09 -4.53
CA TRP A 592 14.88 34.87 -3.62
C TRP A 592 15.20 36.35 -3.70
N ASP A 593 14.17 37.19 -3.68
CA ASP A 593 14.30 38.63 -3.57
C ASP A 593 14.08 39.09 -2.12
N LYS A 594 15.14 39.57 -1.49
CA LYS A 594 15.08 40.04 -0.09
C LYS A 594 14.30 41.34 0.07
N LYS A 595 14.15 42.17 -0.98
CA LYS A 595 13.38 43.42 -0.91
C LYS A 595 11.88 43.16 -0.97
N THR A 596 11.43 42.31 -1.89
CA THR A 596 9.99 41.99 -2.03
C THR A 596 9.54 40.81 -1.19
N HIS A 597 10.47 40.14 -0.49
CA HIS A 597 10.20 38.96 0.35
C HIS A 597 9.47 37.85 -0.44
N SER A 598 9.89 37.64 -1.69
CA SER A 598 9.22 36.73 -2.63
C SER A 598 10.19 35.87 -3.42
N LEU A 599 9.67 34.75 -3.93
CA LEU A 599 10.39 33.81 -4.77
C LEU A 599 10.38 34.30 -6.22
N VAL A 600 11.56 34.55 -6.78
CA VAL A 600 11.71 35.02 -8.17
C VAL A 600 11.59 33.85 -9.14
N SER A 601 12.49 32.87 -9.01
CA SER A 601 12.47 31.66 -9.84
C SER A 601 13.03 30.46 -9.09
N ASN A 602 12.48 29.27 -9.40
CA ASN A 602 13.04 27.99 -9.01
C ASN A 602 13.45 27.12 -10.22
N GLU A 603 13.57 27.73 -11.41
CA GLU A 603 14.07 27.06 -12.61
C GLU A 603 15.56 27.37 -12.82
N SER A 604 16.40 26.33 -12.70
CA SER A 604 17.85 26.47 -12.82
C SER A 604 18.33 26.99 -14.18
N SER A 605 17.69 26.60 -15.29
CA SER A 605 18.10 27.02 -16.64
C SER A 605 17.80 28.48 -16.93
N GLU A 606 16.74 29.02 -16.35
CA GLU A 606 16.39 30.44 -16.46
C GLU A 606 17.26 31.28 -15.52
N ILE A 607 17.50 30.80 -14.30
CA ILE A 607 18.35 31.49 -13.33
C ILE A 607 19.75 31.69 -13.92
N ILE A 608 20.38 30.67 -14.52
CA ILE A 608 21.71 30.85 -15.12
C ILE A 608 21.72 31.89 -16.25
N ARG A 609 20.65 31.97 -17.06
CA ARG A 609 20.51 32.98 -18.11
C ARG A 609 20.36 34.39 -17.55
N MET A 610 19.65 34.57 -16.43
CA MET A 610 19.63 35.85 -15.70
C MET A 610 21.05 36.24 -15.27
N LEU A 611 21.83 35.30 -14.75
CA LEU A 611 23.18 35.56 -14.25
C LEU A 611 24.20 35.86 -15.36
N TYR A 612 23.95 35.41 -16.60
CA TYR A 612 24.86 35.69 -17.71
C TYR A 612 24.95 37.18 -18.02
N THR A 613 23.81 37.88 -18.12
CA THR A 613 23.79 39.22 -18.74
C THR A 613 23.10 40.31 -17.92
N GLU A 614 22.16 39.97 -17.03
CA GLU A 614 21.31 40.99 -16.39
C GLU A 614 22.09 41.82 -15.36
N PHE A 615 23.12 41.23 -14.76
CA PHE A 615 24.04 41.89 -13.83
C PHE A 615 25.25 42.56 -14.50
N ASP A 616 25.46 42.41 -15.81
CA ASP A 616 26.68 42.88 -16.49
C ASP A 616 26.93 44.39 -16.33
N HIS A 617 25.86 45.19 -16.25
CA HIS A 617 25.97 46.63 -16.07
C HIS A 617 26.54 47.04 -14.69
N LEU A 618 26.54 46.12 -13.72
CA LEU A 618 27.14 46.30 -12.39
C LEU A 618 28.56 45.73 -12.31
N LEU A 619 28.99 44.93 -13.29
CA LEU A 619 30.28 44.26 -13.31
C LEU A 619 31.38 45.11 -13.98
N PRO A 620 32.65 44.94 -13.57
CA PRO A 620 33.82 45.39 -14.31
C PRO A 620 33.77 44.89 -15.76
N GLU A 621 34.34 45.65 -16.70
CA GLU A 621 34.24 45.34 -18.13
C GLU A 621 34.79 43.95 -18.47
N GLU A 622 35.88 43.54 -17.83
CA GLU A 622 36.53 42.24 -17.99
C GLU A 622 35.65 41.04 -17.55
N ASP A 623 34.73 41.25 -16.61
CA ASP A 623 33.86 40.19 -16.05
C ASP A 623 32.50 40.09 -16.79
N ARG A 624 32.20 41.04 -17.68
CA ARG A 624 30.97 41.07 -18.49
C ARG A 624 30.93 39.94 -19.50
N GLU A 625 29.72 39.54 -19.89
CA GLU A 625 29.52 38.39 -20.77
C GLU A 625 30.19 38.56 -22.14
N ILE A 626 30.10 39.77 -22.69
CA ILE A 626 30.65 40.11 -24.00
C ILE A 626 32.19 40.05 -24.04
N SER A 627 32.84 40.24 -22.88
CA SER A 627 34.30 40.25 -22.74
C SER A 627 34.88 38.84 -22.60
N ARG A 628 34.03 37.83 -22.40
CA ARG A 628 34.47 36.44 -22.32
C ARG A 628 34.87 35.90 -23.70
N PRO A 629 35.85 34.98 -23.77
CA PRO A 629 36.21 34.30 -25.01
C PRO A 629 35.00 33.72 -25.74
N GLY A 630 34.90 33.97 -27.05
CA GLY A 630 33.76 33.49 -27.87
C GLY A 630 32.46 34.28 -27.74
N GLY A 631 32.43 35.37 -26.96
CA GLY A 631 31.25 36.20 -26.76
C GLY A 631 30.32 35.72 -25.64
N GLY A 632 30.82 34.89 -24.71
CA GLY A 632 30.08 34.43 -23.53
C GLY A 632 29.69 32.96 -23.54
N LEU A 633 28.88 32.59 -22.56
CA LEU A 633 28.31 31.26 -22.35
C LEU A 633 27.08 31.02 -23.26
N TYR A 634 26.36 32.06 -23.66
CA TYR A 634 25.21 31.96 -24.59
C TYR A 634 25.26 32.97 -25.76
N PRO A 635 26.33 32.93 -26.59
CA PRO A 635 26.55 33.89 -27.67
C PRO A 635 25.54 33.69 -28.80
N GLU A 636 25.13 34.80 -29.43
CA GLU A 636 24.08 34.83 -30.45
C GLU A 636 24.28 33.82 -31.59
N LYS A 637 25.52 33.69 -32.08
CA LYS A 637 25.88 32.79 -33.19
C LYS A 637 25.71 31.30 -32.88
N LEU A 638 25.74 30.91 -31.60
CA LEU A 638 25.65 29.51 -31.17
C LEU A 638 24.33 29.17 -30.47
N ARG A 639 23.41 30.13 -30.28
CA ARG A 639 22.17 29.90 -29.49
C ARG A 639 21.38 28.69 -29.97
N LYS A 640 21.19 28.57 -31.29
CA LYS A 640 20.46 27.44 -31.87
C LYS A 640 21.11 26.11 -31.52
N ASP A 641 22.43 26.00 -31.68
CA ASP A 641 23.18 24.77 -31.40
C ASP A 641 23.22 24.47 -29.90
N ILE A 642 23.31 25.51 -29.06
CA ILE A 642 23.22 25.41 -27.59
C ILE A 642 21.85 24.89 -27.17
N ASP A 643 20.77 25.45 -27.71
CA ASP A 643 19.42 25.05 -27.35
C ASP A 643 19.13 23.62 -27.82
N GLU A 644 19.57 23.25 -29.02
CA GLU A 644 19.44 21.89 -29.55
C GLU A 644 20.19 20.88 -28.68
N ILE A 645 21.46 21.13 -28.34
CA ILE A 645 22.23 20.19 -27.52
C ILE A 645 21.64 20.07 -26.11
N ASN A 646 21.22 21.20 -25.54
CA ASN A 646 20.67 21.24 -24.19
C ASN A 646 19.34 20.53 -24.06
N ASP A 647 18.53 20.51 -25.12
CA ASP A 647 17.23 19.84 -25.13
C ASP A 647 17.39 18.33 -24.97
N TRP A 648 18.12 17.68 -25.88
CA TRP A 648 18.31 16.23 -25.77
C TRP A 648 19.17 15.86 -24.56
N VAL A 649 20.23 16.62 -24.23
CA VAL A 649 21.03 16.39 -23.02
C VAL A 649 20.16 16.48 -21.76
N TYR A 650 19.20 17.40 -21.69
CA TYR A 650 18.27 17.44 -20.57
C TYR A 650 17.44 16.17 -20.49
N HIS A 651 16.81 15.76 -21.60
CA HIS A 651 15.84 14.67 -21.61
C HIS A 651 16.46 13.28 -21.39
N THR A 652 17.64 13.02 -21.95
CA THR A 652 18.27 11.69 -21.98
C THR A 652 19.51 11.58 -21.10
N VAL A 653 20.14 12.69 -20.69
CA VAL A 653 21.32 12.65 -19.81
C VAL A 653 21.00 13.23 -18.43
N ASN A 654 20.70 14.53 -18.32
CA ASN A 654 20.52 15.18 -17.02
C ASN A 654 19.31 14.64 -16.25
N ASN A 655 18.16 14.52 -16.91
CA ASN A 655 16.98 13.89 -16.33
C ASN A 655 16.95 12.38 -16.62
N GLY A 656 17.68 11.90 -17.64
CA GLY A 656 17.78 10.48 -17.99
C GLY A 656 18.34 9.62 -16.85
N VAL A 657 19.37 10.09 -16.14
CA VAL A 657 19.88 9.38 -14.95
C VAL A 657 18.82 9.24 -13.85
N TYR A 658 17.95 10.25 -13.67
CA TYR A 658 16.84 10.18 -12.71
C TYR A 658 15.74 9.22 -13.17
N LYS A 659 15.46 9.16 -14.48
CA LYS A 659 14.53 8.18 -15.05
C LYS A 659 15.01 6.74 -14.86
N CYS A 660 16.32 6.51 -14.82
CA CYS A 660 16.89 5.22 -14.44
C CYS A 660 16.77 4.99 -12.93
N GLY A 661 17.26 5.93 -12.13
CA GLY A 661 17.38 5.78 -10.68
C GLY A 661 16.05 5.73 -9.92
N PHE A 662 14.98 6.27 -10.50
CA PHE A 662 13.63 6.30 -9.92
C PHE A 662 12.60 5.56 -10.76
N ALA A 663 13.04 4.61 -11.60
CA ALA A 663 12.14 3.74 -12.34
C ALA A 663 11.32 2.83 -11.40
N PHE A 664 10.03 2.66 -11.70
CA PHE A 664 9.16 1.75 -10.96
C PHE A 664 8.93 0.39 -11.64
N MET A 665 9.38 0.26 -12.89
CA MET A 665 9.26 -0.97 -13.70
C MET A 665 10.57 -1.27 -14.42
N GLN A 666 10.91 -2.55 -14.56
CA GLN A 666 12.11 -3.03 -15.24
C GLN A 666 12.20 -2.49 -16.67
N SER A 667 11.10 -2.55 -17.43
CA SER A 667 11.05 -2.06 -18.82
C SER A 667 11.30 -0.55 -18.93
N ALA A 668 10.76 0.24 -17.99
CA ALA A 668 11.00 1.67 -17.92
C ALA A 668 12.46 1.99 -17.61
N TYR A 669 13.09 1.23 -16.72
CA TYR A 669 14.52 1.33 -16.44
C TYR A 669 15.36 0.99 -17.68
N GLU A 670 15.10 -0.16 -18.31
CA GLU A 670 15.86 -0.66 -19.47
C GLU A 670 15.83 0.32 -20.65
N ALA A 671 14.65 0.86 -20.98
CA ALA A 671 14.53 1.85 -22.04
C ALA A 671 15.32 3.13 -21.75
N ASN A 672 15.27 3.63 -20.50
CA ASN A 672 15.96 4.86 -20.14
C ASN A 672 17.47 4.69 -20.00
N VAL A 673 17.96 3.54 -19.53
CA VAL A 673 19.40 3.28 -19.47
C VAL A 673 19.96 3.16 -20.89
N ASP A 674 19.24 2.57 -21.83
CA ASP A 674 19.69 2.51 -23.24
C ASP A 674 19.78 3.91 -23.86
N HIS A 675 18.75 4.75 -23.72
CA HIS A 675 18.78 6.12 -24.23
C HIS A 675 19.87 6.98 -23.60
N LEU A 676 20.13 6.79 -22.30
CA LEU A 676 21.20 7.48 -21.59
C LEU A 676 22.56 7.16 -22.20
N PHE A 677 22.88 5.87 -22.38
CA PHE A 677 24.18 5.46 -22.89
C PHE A 677 24.38 5.76 -24.38
N GLN A 678 23.33 5.71 -25.20
CA GLN A 678 23.36 6.24 -26.59
C GLN A 678 23.72 7.73 -26.62
N SER A 679 23.20 8.50 -25.66
CA SER A 679 23.46 9.93 -25.55
C SER A 679 24.88 10.22 -25.04
N LEU A 680 25.43 9.38 -24.16
CA LEU A 680 26.83 9.46 -23.74
C LEU A 680 27.79 9.14 -24.89
N GLU A 681 27.48 8.16 -25.72
CA GLU A 681 28.23 7.86 -26.95
C GLU A 681 28.22 9.05 -27.91
N ARG A 682 27.06 9.68 -28.10
CA ARG A 682 26.96 10.91 -28.90
C ARG A 682 27.83 12.03 -28.34
N LEU A 683 27.86 12.22 -27.02
CA LEU A 683 28.72 13.22 -26.37
C LEU A 683 30.21 12.91 -26.55
N GLU A 684 30.60 11.65 -26.45
CA GLU A 684 31.95 11.18 -26.68
C GLU A 684 32.42 11.46 -28.10
N ASP A 685 31.58 11.14 -29.10
CA ASP A 685 31.86 11.41 -30.52
C ASP A 685 31.96 12.91 -30.80
N ILE A 686 31.09 13.71 -30.19
CA ILE A 686 31.17 15.17 -30.25
C ILE A 686 32.55 15.62 -29.76
N LEU A 687 33.03 15.13 -28.62
CA LEU A 687 34.27 15.60 -27.99
C LEU A 687 35.56 15.03 -28.58
N LYS A 688 35.49 14.10 -29.54
CA LYS A 688 36.64 13.46 -30.16
C LYS A 688 37.69 14.44 -30.73
N ASN A 689 37.25 15.54 -31.32
CA ASN A 689 38.12 16.51 -32.01
C ASN A 689 37.99 17.95 -31.49
N ARG A 690 37.33 18.18 -30.35
CA ARG A 690 37.12 19.52 -29.79
C ARG A 690 37.19 19.51 -28.28
N PRO A 691 37.69 20.59 -27.65
CA PRO A 691 37.86 20.62 -26.20
C PRO A 691 36.56 20.81 -25.42
N PHE A 692 35.52 21.38 -26.04
CA PHE A 692 34.19 21.63 -25.46
C PHE A 692 33.09 21.26 -26.46
N LEU A 693 31.84 21.17 -26.00
CA LEU A 693 30.74 20.60 -26.79
C LEU A 693 30.49 21.30 -28.13
N LEU A 694 30.69 22.62 -28.19
CA LEU A 694 30.47 23.44 -29.38
C LEU A 694 31.76 24.10 -29.92
N GLY A 695 32.91 23.48 -29.67
CA GLY A 695 34.20 23.90 -30.23
C GLY A 695 35.22 24.25 -29.15
N ASP A 696 35.90 25.39 -29.32
CA ASP A 696 37.02 25.79 -28.46
C ASP A 696 36.62 26.57 -27.21
N GLN A 697 35.36 26.97 -27.10
CA GLN A 697 34.83 27.81 -26.04
C GLN A 697 33.84 27.09 -25.13
N ILE A 698 33.88 27.44 -23.83
CA ILE A 698 32.92 26.95 -22.84
C ILE A 698 31.59 27.68 -23.07
N THR A 699 30.51 26.92 -23.18
CA THR A 699 29.15 27.43 -23.41
C THR A 699 28.19 26.96 -22.31
N GLU A 700 26.93 27.44 -22.34
CA GLU A 700 25.84 26.96 -21.48
C GLU A 700 25.69 25.43 -21.56
N ALA A 701 25.94 24.83 -22.74
CA ALA A 701 25.89 23.38 -22.92
C ALA A 701 26.86 22.65 -21.97
N ASP A 702 28.09 23.16 -21.85
CA ASP A 702 29.10 22.57 -20.98
C ASP A 702 28.71 22.71 -19.51
N VAL A 703 28.23 23.90 -19.12
CA VAL A 703 27.76 24.21 -17.77
C VAL A 703 26.59 23.31 -17.36
N ARG A 704 25.66 23.03 -18.28
CA ARG A 704 24.48 22.20 -17.99
C ARG A 704 24.80 20.71 -17.92
N LEU A 705 25.77 20.25 -18.70
CA LEU A 705 26.22 18.85 -18.70
C LEU A 705 27.08 18.51 -17.47
N PHE A 706 27.99 19.41 -17.09
CA PHE A 706 29.04 19.14 -16.10
C PHE A 706 28.52 18.57 -14.76
N PRO A 707 27.46 19.11 -14.13
CA PRO A 707 26.96 18.57 -12.87
C PRO A 707 26.54 17.10 -12.92
N THR A 708 26.02 16.64 -14.06
CA THR A 708 25.62 15.25 -14.25
C THR A 708 26.86 14.35 -14.39
N ILE A 709 27.83 14.75 -15.21
CA ILE A 709 29.06 13.98 -15.43
C ILE A 709 29.89 13.89 -14.15
N ALA A 710 30.01 14.97 -13.38
CA ALA A 710 30.70 14.98 -12.09
C ALA A 710 30.11 14.00 -11.05
N ARG A 711 28.83 13.61 -11.21
CA ARG A 711 28.12 12.67 -10.33
C ARG A 711 28.04 11.25 -10.89
N PHE A 712 28.40 11.05 -12.16
CA PHE A 712 28.07 9.83 -12.89
C PHE A 712 28.70 8.60 -12.26
N ASP A 713 30.03 8.52 -12.23
CA ASP A 713 30.75 7.36 -11.70
C ASP A 713 30.59 7.23 -10.18
N VAL A 714 30.53 8.35 -9.46
CA VAL A 714 30.52 8.36 -7.99
C VAL A 714 29.15 8.05 -7.38
N ALA A 715 28.06 8.36 -8.08
CA ALA A 715 26.70 8.23 -7.55
C ALA A 715 25.72 7.56 -8.51
N TYR A 716 25.70 7.90 -9.79
CA TYR A 716 24.68 7.37 -10.71
C TYR A 716 24.93 5.93 -11.14
N VAL A 717 26.18 5.53 -11.34
CA VAL A 717 26.54 4.13 -11.56
C VAL A 717 26.09 3.24 -10.38
N PRO A 718 26.55 3.50 -9.13
CA PRO A 718 26.22 2.61 -8.01
C PRO A 718 24.79 2.76 -7.48
N ILE A 719 24.21 3.96 -7.46
CA ILE A 719 22.92 4.22 -6.79
C ILE A 719 21.76 4.29 -7.78
N PHE A 720 21.95 4.88 -8.96
CA PHE A 720 20.91 4.99 -9.99
C PHE A 720 20.98 3.87 -11.02
N GLN A 721 21.86 2.89 -10.81
CA GLN A 721 21.99 1.70 -11.66
C GLN A 721 22.30 2.08 -13.12
N CYS A 722 22.94 3.22 -13.35
CA CYS A 722 23.40 3.65 -14.67
C CYS A 722 24.72 2.92 -14.99
N ASN A 723 24.68 1.59 -15.08
CA ASN A 723 25.86 0.74 -14.89
C ASN A 723 26.34 0.01 -16.14
N LEU A 724 25.92 0.40 -17.35
CA LEU A 724 26.43 -0.22 -18.58
C LEU A 724 27.94 0.04 -18.76
N ALA A 725 28.41 1.23 -18.39
CA ALA A 725 29.79 1.68 -18.48
C ALA A 725 30.04 2.85 -17.50
N THR A 726 31.29 3.27 -17.36
CA THR A 726 31.72 4.41 -16.53
C THR A 726 32.33 5.51 -17.39
N ILE A 727 32.19 6.77 -16.99
CA ILE A 727 32.83 7.90 -17.69
C ILE A 727 34.34 7.72 -17.72
N ARG A 728 34.94 7.33 -16.59
CA ARG A 728 36.40 7.23 -16.45
C ARG A 728 37.05 6.26 -17.44
N ASN A 729 36.45 5.08 -17.63
CA ASN A 729 37.08 3.98 -18.37
C ASN A 729 36.60 3.88 -19.81
N ASP A 730 35.34 4.20 -20.08
CA ASP A 730 34.69 3.88 -21.36
C ASP A 730 34.52 5.11 -22.28
N TYR A 731 34.69 6.33 -21.74
CA TYR A 731 34.46 7.58 -22.46
C TYR A 731 35.68 8.53 -22.33
N PRO A 732 36.81 8.26 -23.01
CA PRO A 732 38.05 8.99 -22.81
C PRO A 732 37.96 10.48 -23.17
N ASN A 733 37.23 10.86 -24.21
CA ASN A 733 37.09 12.27 -24.62
C ASN A 733 36.17 13.05 -23.66
N LEU A 734 35.06 12.44 -23.23
CA LEU A 734 34.17 13.00 -22.22
C LEU A 734 34.85 13.11 -20.87
N HIS A 735 35.66 12.13 -20.49
CA HIS A 735 36.47 12.17 -19.28
C HIS A 735 37.54 13.28 -19.37
N LEU A 736 38.20 13.45 -20.52
CA LEU A 736 39.14 14.53 -20.74
C LEU A 736 38.46 15.91 -20.67
N TRP A 737 37.29 16.07 -21.28
CA TRP A 737 36.45 17.29 -21.18
C TRP A 737 36.10 17.59 -19.72
N TYR A 738 35.63 16.59 -18.97
CA TYR A 738 35.28 16.74 -17.56
C TYR A 738 36.49 17.19 -16.74
N ARG A 739 37.65 16.57 -16.96
CA ARG A 739 38.91 16.93 -16.29
C ARG A 739 39.38 18.32 -16.66
N ARG A 740 39.25 18.74 -17.93
CA ARG A 740 39.58 20.10 -18.38
C ARG A 740 38.76 21.13 -17.60
N LEU A 741 37.44 20.96 -17.50
CA LEU A 741 36.61 21.87 -16.73
C LEU A 741 36.90 21.81 -15.23
N TYR A 742 37.02 20.62 -14.65
CA TYR A 742 37.23 20.44 -13.21
C TYR A 742 38.56 21.04 -12.74
N TRP A 743 39.65 20.86 -13.49
CA TRP A 743 40.98 21.30 -13.08
C TRP A 743 41.36 22.68 -13.62
N ASP A 744 40.58 23.29 -14.50
CA ASP A 744 40.83 24.67 -14.96
C ASP A 744 40.57 25.65 -13.82
N GLN A 745 41.65 26.16 -13.25
CA GLN A 745 41.67 27.21 -12.25
C GLN A 745 42.26 28.51 -12.80
N SER A 746 42.39 28.62 -14.13
CA SER A 746 42.87 29.84 -14.78
C SER A 746 41.85 30.97 -14.71
N GLU A 747 42.25 32.16 -15.16
CA GLU A 747 41.35 33.31 -15.32
C GLU A 747 40.14 33.02 -16.21
N ARG A 748 40.19 32.00 -17.08
CA ARG A 748 39.07 31.63 -17.94
C ARG A 748 37.82 31.23 -17.15
N THR A 749 38.02 30.52 -16.05
CA THR A 749 36.95 29.91 -15.24
C THR A 749 36.94 30.41 -13.81
N HIS A 750 38.00 31.09 -13.37
CA HIS A 750 38.26 31.44 -11.98
C HIS A 750 38.14 30.23 -11.03
N GLY A 751 38.40 29.02 -11.52
CA GLY A 751 38.26 27.78 -10.76
C GLY A 751 36.82 27.44 -10.37
N ALA A 752 35.80 28.01 -11.03
CA ALA A 752 34.39 27.85 -10.66
C ALA A 752 33.97 26.38 -10.53
N PHE A 753 34.29 25.56 -11.53
CA PHE A 753 33.96 24.13 -11.55
C PHE A 753 34.63 23.36 -10.41
N PHE A 754 35.91 23.64 -10.11
CA PHE A 754 36.62 23.04 -8.97
C PHE A 754 35.96 23.44 -7.64
N LYS A 755 35.85 24.75 -7.39
CA LYS A 755 35.36 25.34 -6.14
C LYS A 755 33.96 24.85 -5.76
N THR A 756 33.09 24.63 -6.74
CA THR A 756 31.71 24.19 -6.49
C THR A 756 31.55 22.68 -6.41
N THR A 757 32.60 21.91 -6.75
CA THR A 757 32.53 20.44 -6.82
C THR A 757 33.38 19.75 -5.75
N ASP A 758 34.61 20.20 -5.53
CA ASP A 758 35.64 19.50 -4.75
C ASP A 758 35.19 19.20 -3.32
N THR A 759 34.54 20.17 -2.66
CA THR A 759 33.98 20.03 -1.31
C THR A 759 32.92 18.92 -1.20
N TRP A 760 32.21 18.62 -2.29
CA TRP A 760 30.97 17.83 -2.26
C TRP A 760 31.08 16.48 -2.96
N ILE A 761 32.07 16.29 -3.83
CA ILE A 761 32.15 15.13 -4.73
C ILE A 761 32.14 13.78 -4.01
N SER A 762 32.79 13.69 -2.85
CA SER A 762 32.84 12.49 -2.01
C SER A 762 31.51 12.17 -1.32
N ARG A 763 30.60 13.16 -1.20
CA ARG A 763 29.31 13.06 -0.51
C ARG A 763 28.13 12.86 -1.44
N PHE A 764 28.29 13.04 -2.75
CA PHE A 764 27.19 12.82 -3.69
C PHE A 764 26.55 11.44 -3.53
N LYS A 765 27.35 10.38 -3.36
CA LYS A 765 26.84 9.01 -3.16
C LYS A 765 25.88 8.89 -1.97
N GLU A 766 26.21 9.53 -0.86
CA GLU A 766 25.39 9.51 0.36
C GLU A 766 24.08 10.28 0.15
N GLY A 767 24.16 11.47 -0.44
CA GLY A 767 22.98 12.27 -0.78
C GLY A 767 22.02 11.53 -1.71
N TYR A 768 22.53 10.85 -2.74
CA TYR A 768 21.69 10.09 -3.68
C TYR A 768 21.15 8.78 -3.10
N GLY A 769 21.89 8.10 -2.22
CA GLY A 769 21.38 6.95 -1.48
C GLY A 769 20.18 7.33 -0.62
N ASN A 770 20.32 8.42 0.16
CA ASN A 770 19.22 8.96 0.97
C ASN A 770 18.05 9.46 0.12
N ALA A 771 18.32 10.11 -1.01
CA ALA A 771 17.27 10.56 -1.92
C ALA A 771 16.49 9.39 -2.53
N ARG A 772 17.17 8.33 -2.98
CA ARG A 772 16.52 7.13 -3.52
C ARG A 772 15.63 6.46 -2.49
N TYR A 773 16.11 6.32 -1.26
CA TYR A 773 15.31 5.84 -0.13
C TYR A 773 14.06 6.70 0.11
N ARG A 774 14.20 8.04 0.17
CA ARG A 774 13.05 8.93 0.45
C ARG A 774 12.04 8.95 -0.70
N VAL A 775 12.51 8.84 -1.95
CA VAL A 775 11.70 8.91 -3.17
C VAL A 775 10.95 7.60 -3.44
N LEU A 776 11.63 6.44 -3.33
CA LEU A 776 11.06 5.12 -3.65
C LEU A 776 10.60 4.31 -2.44
N GLY A 777 11.04 4.66 -1.22
CA GLY A 777 10.81 3.86 -0.02
C GLY A 777 11.81 2.72 0.19
N ILE A 778 11.73 2.07 1.36
CA ILE A 778 12.59 0.93 1.75
C ILE A 778 12.40 -0.26 0.81
N GLU A 779 11.16 -0.56 0.45
CA GLU A 779 10.74 -1.64 -0.45
C GLU A 779 10.62 -1.16 -1.90
N GLY A 780 11.43 -0.18 -2.32
CA GLY A 780 11.43 0.29 -3.69
C GLY A 780 11.46 -0.90 -4.68
N PRO A 781 10.86 -0.76 -5.87
CA PRO A 781 10.70 -1.87 -6.80
C PRO A 781 12.05 -2.52 -7.12
N LEU A 782 12.07 -3.86 -7.15
CA LEU A 782 13.27 -4.60 -7.54
C LEU A 782 13.54 -4.34 -9.04
N ILE A 783 14.56 -3.54 -9.30
CA ILE A 783 15.10 -3.29 -10.63
C ILE A 783 16.45 -3.99 -10.72
N ILE A 784 16.59 -4.91 -11.67
CA ILE A 784 17.84 -5.59 -11.96
C ILE A 784 18.66 -4.68 -12.90
N PRO A 785 19.84 -4.21 -12.47
CA PRO A 785 20.69 -3.39 -13.33
C PRO A 785 21.06 -4.13 -14.60
N LYS A 786 21.04 -3.44 -15.75
CA LYS A 786 21.29 -4.06 -17.06
C LYS A 786 22.77 -4.37 -17.29
N GLY A 787 23.67 -3.56 -16.71
CA GLY A 787 25.10 -3.66 -16.93
C GLY A 787 25.84 -4.62 -15.98
N PRO A 788 27.16 -4.80 -16.18
CA PRO A 788 28.00 -4.05 -17.13
C PRO A 788 27.79 -4.51 -18.59
N ARG A 789 28.05 -3.61 -19.55
CA ARG A 789 27.94 -3.88 -21.00
C ARG A 789 28.88 -4.99 -21.45
N VAL A 790 30.09 -4.98 -20.92
CA VAL A 790 31.11 -6.02 -21.11
C VAL A 790 31.27 -6.73 -19.78
N LEU A 791 30.93 -8.03 -19.73
CA LEU A 791 31.08 -8.84 -18.52
C LEU A 791 32.55 -9.19 -18.25
N ILE A 792 33.30 -9.48 -19.32
CA ILE A 792 34.72 -9.78 -19.31
C ILE A 792 35.33 -9.30 -20.62
N HIS A 793 36.46 -8.59 -20.56
CA HIS A 793 37.18 -8.17 -21.76
C HIS A 793 37.89 -9.37 -22.41
N GLU A 794 37.91 -9.41 -23.74
CA GLU A 794 38.74 -10.37 -24.46
C GLU A 794 40.22 -10.04 -24.27
N LEU A 795 41.07 -11.08 -24.23
CA LEU A 795 42.51 -10.91 -24.26
C LEU A 795 42.92 -10.31 -25.61
N SER A 796 43.75 -9.26 -25.58
CA SER A 796 44.46 -8.80 -26.78
C SER A 796 45.42 -9.88 -27.28
N GLU A 797 45.85 -9.80 -28.55
CA GLU A 797 46.79 -10.77 -29.12
C GLU A 797 48.11 -10.83 -28.32
N GLU A 798 48.53 -9.72 -27.71
CA GLU A 798 49.73 -9.63 -26.88
C GLU A 798 49.56 -10.24 -25.48
N GLU A 799 48.33 -10.32 -24.97
CA GLU A 799 48.01 -10.91 -23.66
C GLU A 799 47.69 -12.42 -23.74
N ARG A 800 47.49 -12.96 -24.94
CA ARG A 800 47.25 -14.39 -25.16
C ARG A 800 48.58 -15.14 -24.99
N LEU A 801 48.63 -16.03 -23.99
CA LEU A 801 49.79 -16.86 -23.65
C LEU A 801 50.18 -17.85 -24.76
#